data_AF-B0DK31-F1
#
_entry.id   AF-B0DK31-F1
#
_cell.length_a   1.000
_cell.length_b   1.000
_cell.length_c   1.000
_cell.angle_alpha   90.00
_cell.angle_beta   90.00
_cell.angle_gamma   90.00
#
_symmetry.space_group_name_H-M   'P 1'
#
loop_
_entity.id
_entity.type
_entity.pdbx_description
1 polymer ?
#
loop_
_entity_poly.entity_id
_entity_poly.type
_entity_poly.pdbx_seq_one_letter_code
_entity_poly.pdbx_strand_id
1 'polypeptide(L)'
;MSTKKDKPSSAIGSIRKRLTKGDEPTGSPTGTSSDMPETQSRRLNCLIAGESIVFLVSMGCDYVVSELKGVIQRERALDTLKDVGPHILELWKPNDFNAITAGPADTLAARIRSLGDSLSQYATKLEPADSLFKIFPNQPPSEHLHVIVKVPATAAESPLKKLKLEEDYIHASYVQREIIVSALYEKLEKQRWVLVRGTPGSGKSVLAGLLRRYINETEPDTEVVFVAAWPENMPVQITPNTILILDEAQSTYWDKTFWTRFKNPGLQGMRVVAFASHGSSGYTGADNLSPMWIGKEQHVGLARLDCGDGILVGLLFTREEFNALVRLKFHDNRFSDSFLDCVFDMTNGHVGACEDLMKCVAAHKSYRERVKSAEYTYEMFITGVSMADIPQAIYKGTVFGRGLPQANVLRENLDVTAVMSEVIRKGSIVCPDNYLASNPDNDDNRKAALRMIFRSGWLHTEARADIDGILYTFASPLHRRCINWKLNGSPLESRIIEPNPFEFSLAVIQRFSQRSLEKHEIGLQDEFYSASSKHANGSVSFPEFGTKNGRIDFFIRSKKWGVELLRDGNRLGQHARRFTEGEYGKWIEKGWMSDYIIIDFRTRPPKIVHRVNVDKLIYVVSVDDWNTIEVLDNGGKVLHQYSLLNNS
;
A
#
# COMPACT_ATOMS: atom_id res chain seq x y z
N MET A 1 25.65 48.67 46.89
CA MET A 1 25.02 49.19 48.13
C MET A 1 23.82 48.31 48.46
N SER A 2 23.48 48.14 49.75
CA SER A 2 22.26 47.56 50.39
C SER A 2 21.53 46.37 49.69
N THR A 3 21.35 45.15 50.24
CA THR A 3 20.78 44.68 51.54
C THR A 3 19.32 45.12 51.76
N LYS A 4 18.31 44.31 52.15
CA LYS A 4 18.16 42.91 52.70
C LYS A 4 16.68 42.43 52.38
N LYS A 5 16.07 41.30 52.80
CA LYS A 5 16.31 40.21 53.80
C LYS A 5 15.52 38.91 53.44
N ASP A 6 15.69 37.88 54.28
CA ASP A 6 14.94 36.62 54.62
C ASP A 6 13.45 36.45 54.21
N LYS A 7 12.87 35.26 53.86
CA LYS A 7 12.86 33.82 54.36
C LYS A 7 11.82 33.53 55.48
N PRO A 8 11.34 32.27 55.76
CA PRO A 8 11.93 30.92 55.45
C PRO A 8 10.97 29.71 55.07
N SER A 9 11.58 28.55 54.72
CA SER A 9 11.15 27.11 54.87
C SER A 9 9.79 26.61 54.30
N SER A 10 9.55 25.33 53.95
CA SER A 10 10.24 24.01 54.04
C SER A 10 9.87 23.15 52.80
N ALA A 11 10.51 22.07 52.30
CA ALA A 11 11.61 21.12 52.63
C ALA A 11 11.09 19.65 52.55
N ILE A 12 11.99 18.67 52.33
CA ILE A 12 11.77 17.24 51.94
C ILE A 12 11.58 17.06 50.42
N GLY A 13 12.29 16.16 49.72
CA GLY A 13 13.43 15.32 50.12
C GLY A 13 13.90 14.43 48.95
N SER A 14 15.22 14.29 48.73
CA SER A 14 15.77 13.55 47.58
C SER A 14 17.01 12.75 47.95
N ILE A 15 17.07 11.48 47.56
CA ILE A 15 18.23 10.60 47.76
C ILE A 15 18.50 9.80 46.49
N ARG A 16 19.62 10.11 45.82
CA ARG A 16 20.36 9.17 44.97
C ARG A 16 21.48 8.56 45.82
N LYS A 17 21.82 7.28 45.59
CA LYS A 17 23.14 6.72 45.93
C LYS A 17 23.66 5.81 44.82
N ARG A 18 24.97 5.52 44.85
CA ARG A 18 25.77 5.00 43.73
C ARG A 18 26.65 3.84 44.22
N LEU A 19 27.06 2.95 43.31
CA LEU A 19 27.85 1.74 43.61
C LEU A 19 29.26 2.03 44.15
N THR A 20 29.78 1.08 44.95
CA THR A 20 31.21 0.68 44.98
C THR A 20 31.34 -0.82 45.26
N LYS A 21 32.45 -1.40 44.77
CA LYS A 21 32.99 -2.76 45.03
C LYS A 21 33.21 -3.04 46.54
N GLY A 22 33.40 -4.27 47.03
CA GLY A 22 33.47 -5.60 46.39
C GLY A 22 34.85 -6.28 46.53
N ASP A 23 34.90 -7.58 46.89
CA ASP A 23 36.08 -8.46 46.87
C ASP A 23 35.68 -9.96 46.92
N GLU A 24 36.62 -10.86 46.64
CA GLU A 24 36.54 -12.35 46.49
C GLU A 24 36.86 -13.12 47.81
N PRO A 25 36.91 -14.49 47.94
CA PRO A 25 37.18 -15.51 46.90
C PRO A 25 36.48 -16.91 46.98
N THR A 26 36.71 -17.72 45.93
CA THR A 26 36.81 -19.21 45.87
C THR A 26 35.74 -20.14 46.48
N GLY A 27 35.33 -21.16 45.69
CA GLY A 27 35.00 -22.49 46.23
C GLY A 27 33.78 -23.18 45.61
N SER A 28 33.98 -24.11 44.68
CA SER A 28 32.97 -25.09 44.28
C SER A 28 33.09 -26.38 45.11
N PRO A 29 31.97 -26.95 45.59
CA PRO A 29 31.77 -28.37 45.40
C PRO A 29 30.38 -28.76 44.89
N THR A 30 30.41 -29.81 44.08
CA THR A 30 29.32 -30.71 43.65
C THR A 30 28.33 -31.10 44.76
N GLY A 31 27.04 -31.31 44.41
CA GLY A 31 26.18 -32.24 45.16
C GLY A 31 24.67 -31.95 45.12
N THR A 32 23.95 -32.78 44.35
CA THR A 32 22.52 -33.18 44.52
C THR A 32 21.77 -32.62 45.74
N SER A 33 20.75 -31.78 45.53
CA SER A 33 19.36 -32.18 45.19
C SER A 33 18.52 -32.62 46.40
N SER A 34 17.51 -31.81 46.71
CA SER A 34 16.30 -32.18 47.46
C SER A 34 15.17 -31.27 46.97
N ASP A 35 14.16 -31.85 46.32
CA ASP A 35 13.25 -31.09 45.46
C ASP A 35 12.32 -30.11 46.20
N MET A 36 12.32 -28.86 45.74
CA MET A 36 11.10 -28.05 45.68
C MET A 36 10.63 -28.09 44.23
N PRO A 37 9.38 -28.48 43.93
CA PRO A 37 8.95 -28.71 42.55
C PRO A 37 9.00 -27.40 41.75
N GLU A 38 9.74 -27.41 40.64
CA GLU A 38 9.72 -26.31 39.68
C GLU A 38 8.27 -26.02 39.27
N THR A 39 7.87 -24.74 39.28
CA THR A 39 6.55 -24.30 38.83
C THR A 39 6.45 -24.51 37.31
N GLN A 40 6.11 -25.72 36.90
CA GLN A 40 6.09 -26.11 35.50
C GLN A 40 5.12 -25.21 34.71
N SER A 41 5.69 -24.39 33.85
CA SER A 41 4.92 -23.71 32.81
C SER A 41 4.66 -24.66 31.64
N ARG A 42 3.57 -24.42 30.93
CA ARG A 42 3.27 -25.01 29.62
C ARG A 42 3.39 -23.91 28.58
N ARG A 43 4.12 -24.20 27.50
CA ARG A 43 4.24 -23.36 26.30
C ARG A 43 3.29 -23.91 25.25
N LEU A 44 2.24 -23.16 24.92
CA LEU A 44 1.13 -23.58 24.08
C LEU A 44 1.10 -22.79 22.77
N ASN A 45 1.14 -23.50 21.65
CA ASN A 45 0.91 -22.94 20.32
C ASN A 45 -0.60 -22.72 20.14
N CYS A 46 -0.98 -21.47 19.91
CA CYS A 46 -2.36 -21.01 19.72
C CYS A 46 -2.57 -20.45 18.31
N LEU A 47 -3.77 -20.61 17.76
CA LEU A 47 -4.17 -20.09 16.45
C LEU A 47 -5.60 -19.56 16.53
N ILE A 48 -5.89 -18.40 15.94
CA ILE A 48 -7.29 -17.94 15.77
C ILE A 48 -7.88 -18.63 14.53
N ALA A 49 -9.08 -19.20 14.67
CA ALA A 49 -9.77 -19.86 13.56
C ALA A 49 -9.95 -18.89 12.38
N GLY A 50 -9.49 -19.30 11.19
CA GLY A 50 -9.46 -18.47 9.98
C GLY A 50 -8.11 -17.78 9.71
N GLU A 51 -7.19 -17.73 10.67
CA GLU A 51 -5.82 -17.24 10.47
C GLU A 51 -4.83 -18.34 10.07
N SER A 52 -3.64 -17.92 9.61
CA SER A 52 -2.45 -18.77 9.47
C SER A 52 -1.34 -18.43 10.50
N ILE A 53 -1.60 -17.52 11.44
CA ILE A 53 -0.58 -17.01 12.38
C ILE A 53 -0.66 -17.77 13.70
N VAL A 54 0.22 -18.76 13.88
CA VAL A 54 0.43 -19.41 15.17
C VAL A 54 1.21 -18.47 16.09
N PHE A 55 0.71 -18.25 17.30
CA PHE A 55 1.34 -17.46 18.35
C PHE A 55 1.51 -18.31 19.62
N LEU A 56 2.43 -17.95 20.50
CA LEU A 56 2.82 -18.76 21.64
C LEU A 56 2.35 -18.15 22.96
N VAL A 57 1.55 -18.89 23.73
CA VAL A 57 1.18 -18.56 25.11
C VAL A 57 2.06 -19.35 26.08
N SER A 58 2.43 -18.76 27.22
CA SER A 58 3.19 -19.45 28.28
C SER A 58 2.57 -19.16 29.65
N MET A 59 2.22 -20.19 30.41
CA MET A 59 1.51 -20.06 31.70
C MET A 59 1.68 -21.30 32.60
N GLY A 60 1.31 -21.22 33.88
CA GLY A 60 1.43 -22.32 34.84
C GLY A 60 0.44 -23.48 34.62
N CYS A 61 0.78 -24.67 35.12
CA CYS A 61 -0.09 -25.85 35.07
C CYS A 61 -1.32 -25.75 36.00
N ASP A 62 -1.20 -24.96 37.06
CA ASP A 62 -2.20 -24.68 38.10
C ASP A 62 -3.41 -23.88 37.59
N TYR A 63 -3.28 -23.25 36.43
CA TYR A 63 -4.30 -22.40 35.81
C TYR A 63 -5.45 -23.20 35.20
N VAL A 64 -6.61 -22.54 35.03
CA VAL A 64 -7.79 -23.07 34.32
C VAL A 64 -7.99 -22.42 32.95
N VAL A 65 -8.81 -23.07 32.11
CA VAL A 65 -9.13 -22.63 30.73
C VAL A 65 -9.67 -21.19 30.67
N SER A 66 -10.45 -20.74 31.65
CA SER A 66 -10.93 -19.33 31.69
C SER A 66 -9.79 -18.30 31.82
N GLU A 67 -8.69 -18.65 32.50
CA GLU A 67 -7.52 -17.78 32.62
C GLU A 67 -6.66 -17.84 31.35
N LEU A 68 -6.59 -19.00 30.69
CA LEU A 68 -5.97 -19.14 29.36
C LEU A 68 -6.67 -18.23 28.33
N LYS A 69 -8.01 -18.13 28.36
CA LYS A 69 -8.74 -17.14 27.54
C LYS A 69 -8.29 -15.70 27.84
N GLY A 70 -8.06 -15.38 29.12
CA GLY A 70 -7.54 -14.07 29.56
C GLY A 70 -6.11 -13.78 29.10
N VAL A 71 -5.23 -14.79 29.03
CA VAL A 71 -3.88 -14.63 28.48
C VAL A 71 -3.91 -14.50 26.95
N ILE A 72 -4.64 -15.38 26.26
CA ILE A 72 -4.85 -15.33 24.80
C ILE A 72 -5.40 -13.98 24.34
N GLN A 73 -6.39 -13.44 25.06
CA GLN A 73 -6.97 -12.13 24.73
C GLN A 73 -5.91 -11.03 24.83
N ARG A 74 -5.09 -11.00 25.89
CA ARG A 74 -4.04 -9.99 26.06
C ARG A 74 -2.95 -10.06 25.00
N GLU A 75 -2.50 -11.26 24.61
CA GLU A 75 -1.49 -11.44 23.55
C GLU A 75 -1.96 -10.97 22.16
N ARG A 76 -3.28 -10.90 21.92
CA ARG A 76 -3.86 -10.39 20.65
C ARG A 76 -4.76 -9.15 20.86
N ALA A 77 -4.62 -8.44 21.97
CA ALA A 77 -5.46 -7.28 22.34
C ALA A 77 -5.18 -5.99 21.54
N LEU A 78 -4.12 -5.97 20.73
CA LEU A 78 -3.80 -4.88 19.79
C LEU A 78 -4.11 -5.25 18.33
N ASP A 79 -4.80 -6.38 18.14
CA ASP A 79 -4.96 -7.09 16.87
C ASP A 79 -6.36 -7.74 16.83
N THR A 80 -6.52 -8.94 16.26
CA THR A 80 -7.81 -9.62 16.02
C THR A 80 -8.75 -9.75 17.24
N LEU A 81 -8.24 -9.71 18.48
CA LEU A 81 -9.04 -9.83 19.72
C LEU A 81 -9.20 -8.54 20.52
N LYS A 82 -8.86 -7.38 19.93
CA LYS A 82 -8.87 -6.06 20.58
C LYS A 82 -10.16 -5.74 21.34
N ASP A 83 -11.31 -5.90 20.67
CA ASP A 83 -12.62 -5.55 21.21
C ASP A 83 -13.44 -6.78 21.64
N VAL A 84 -12.79 -7.96 21.75
CA VAL A 84 -13.43 -9.23 22.14
C VAL A 84 -13.09 -9.57 23.60
N GLY A 85 -14.11 -9.60 24.47
CA GLY A 85 -13.94 -9.99 25.87
C GLY A 85 -13.51 -11.45 26.03
N PRO A 86 -12.62 -11.80 26.98
CA PRO A 86 -12.07 -13.16 27.10
C PRO A 86 -13.12 -14.21 27.42
N HIS A 87 -14.25 -13.83 28.03
CA HIS A 87 -15.37 -14.74 28.29
C HIS A 87 -16.09 -15.20 27.01
N ILE A 88 -16.00 -14.43 25.91
CA ILE A 88 -16.61 -14.73 24.61
C ILE A 88 -15.84 -15.82 23.87
N LEU A 89 -14.53 -15.92 24.08
CA LEU A 89 -13.66 -16.85 23.35
C LEU A 89 -14.04 -18.30 23.62
N GLU A 90 -14.18 -19.12 22.56
CA GLU A 90 -14.15 -20.56 22.66
C GLU A 90 -12.74 -21.07 22.41
N LEU A 91 -12.27 -21.99 23.25
CA LEU A 91 -10.99 -22.67 23.07
C LEU A 91 -11.25 -24.14 22.72
N TRP A 92 -10.54 -24.64 21.73
CA TRP A 92 -10.69 -25.99 21.19
C TRP A 92 -9.31 -26.66 21.14
N LYS A 93 -9.14 -27.83 21.78
CA LYS A 93 -7.92 -28.64 21.66
C LYS A 93 -8.08 -29.57 20.45
N PRO A 94 -7.17 -29.58 19.47
CA PRO A 94 -7.14 -30.63 18.43
C PRO A 94 -7.12 -32.03 19.07
N ASN A 95 -7.90 -32.95 18.53
CA ASN A 95 -7.94 -34.32 19.04
C ASN A 95 -6.57 -34.99 18.82
N ASP A 96 -6.12 -35.87 19.72
CA ASP A 96 -4.74 -36.37 19.71
C ASP A 96 -4.39 -37.23 18.47
N PHE A 97 -5.38 -37.73 17.73
CA PHE A 97 -5.23 -38.37 16.41
C PHE A 97 -5.09 -37.37 15.24
N ASN A 98 -5.45 -36.10 15.45
CA ASN A 98 -5.45 -35.01 14.47
C ASN A 98 -4.31 -34.02 14.77
N ALA A 99 -3.07 -34.52 14.80
CA ALA A 99 -1.89 -33.71 15.08
C ALA A 99 -1.60 -32.69 13.96
N ILE A 100 -2.06 -31.44 14.15
CA ILE A 100 -1.83 -30.34 13.22
C ILE A 100 -0.41 -29.79 13.42
N THR A 101 0.47 -29.92 12.42
CA THR A 101 1.78 -29.26 12.43
C THR A 101 1.63 -27.75 12.27
N ALA A 102 2.20 -26.98 13.19
CA ALA A 102 2.15 -25.52 13.24
C ALA A 102 2.90 -24.86 12.07
N GLY A 103 3.87 -25.56 11.47
CA GLY A 103 4.60 -25.13 10.28
C GLY A 103 4.52 -26.14 9.12
N PRO A 104 4.77 -25.69 7.87
CA PRO A 104 4.87 -24.28 7.47
C PRO A 104 3.50 -23.60 7.41
N ALA A 105 3.47 -22.27 7.54
CA ALA A 105 2.27 -21.47 7.80
C ALA A 105 1.42 -21.18 6.54
N ASP A 106 2.05 -21.16 5.37
CA ASP A 106 1.43 -21.05 4.05
C ASP A 106 0.34 -22.12 3.80
N THR A 107 0.60 -23.32 4.31
CA THR A 107 -0.17 -24.55 4.09
C THR A 107 -0.99 -24.95 5.32
N LEU A 108 -0.81 -24.27 6.46
CA LEU A 108 -1.54 -24.54 7.71
C LEU A 108 -3.06 -24.41 7.53
N ALA A 109 -3.52 -23.32 6.92
CA ALA A 109 -4.94 -23.11 6.63
C ALA A 109 -5.51 -24.10 5.58
N ALA A 110 -4.67 -24.81 4.82
CA ALA A 110 -5.11 -25.92 3.97
C ALA A 110 -5.23 -27.22 4.79
N ARG A 111 -4.23 -27.55 5.63
CA ARG A 111 -4.27 -28.71 6.54
C ARG A 111 -5.50 -28.68 7.44
N ILE A 112 -5.81 -27.52 8.04
CA ILE A 112 -6.97 -27.37 8.94
C ILE A 112 -8.29 -27.59 8.20
N ARG A 113 -8.46 -27.06 6.97
CA ARG A 113 -9.66 -27.31 6.16
C ARG A 113 -9.81 -28.76 5.73
N SER A 114 -8.72 -29.51 5.51
CA SER A 114 -8.79 -30.94 5.19
C SER A 114 -9.25 -31.83 6.35
N LEU A 115 -9.35 -31.30 7.58
CA LEU A 115 -9.87 -32.02 8.75
C LEU A 115 -11.38 -31.87 8.95
N GLY A 116 -12.03 -30.94 8.23
CA GLY A 116 -13.49 -30.78 8.25
C GLY A 116 -13.98 -29.32 8.27
N ASP A 117 -15.26 -29.13 7.98
CA ASP A 117 -15.92 -27.82 7.90
C ASP A 117 -16.29 -27.23 9.28
N SER A 118 -16.19 -28.02 10.36
CA SER A 118 -16.43 -27.57 11.74
C SER A 118 -15.36 -28.09 12.69
N LEU A 119 -14.90 -27.24 13.63
CA LEU A 119 -13.98 -27.62 14.70
C LEU A 119 -14.45 -28.87 15.47
N SER A 120 -15.76 -29.03 15.65
CA SER A 120 -16.36 -30.20 16.34
C SER A 120 -16.13 -31.54 15.64
N GLN A 121 -15.61 -31.56 14.40
CA GLN A 121 -15.27 -32.77 13.67
C GLN A 121 -13.85 -33.27 13.99
N TYR A 122 -12.95 -32.37 14.43
CA TYR A 122 -11.52 -32.70 14.61
C TYR A 122 -10.86 -32.17 15.90
N ALA A 123 -11.57 -31.35 16.68
CA ALA A 123 -11.12 -30.77 17.94
C ALA A 123 -12.22 -30.84 19.02
N THR A 124 -11.80 -30.92 20.28
CA THR A 124 -12.67 -30.95 21.46
C THR A 124 -12.72 -29.56 22.09
N LYS A 125 -13.93 -29.04 22.34
CA LYS A 125 -14.15 -27.77 23.05
C LYS A 125 -13.71 -27.92 24.52
N LEU A 126 -13.00 -26.91 25.03
CA LEU A 126 -12.50 -26.84 26.40
C LEU A 126 -13.44 -26.01 27.27
N GLU A 127 -13.88 -26.57 28.40
CA GLU A 127 -14.80 -25.87 29.29
C GLU A 127 -14.06 -24.91 30.24
N PRO A 128 -14.62 -23.74 30.61
CA PRO A 128 -13.90 -22.67 31.32
C PRO A 128 -13.28 -23.07 32.67
N ALA A 129 -13.78 -24.15 33.28
CA ALA A 129 -13.36 -24.68 34.58
C ALA A 129 -12.40 -25.88 34.48
N ASP A 130 -12.05 -26.38 33.28
CA ASP A 130 -11.04 -27.44 33.16
C ASP A 130 -9.65 -26.90 33.56
N SER A 131 -8.91 -27.70 34.33
CA SER A 131 -7.51 -27.45 34.68
C SER A 131 -6.60 -27.72 33.48
N LEU A 132 -5.65 -26.81 33.23
CA LEU A 132 -4.67 -26.98 32.15
C LEU A 132 -3.74 -28.17 32.41
N PHE A 133 -3.42 -28.51 33.66
CA PHE A 133 -2.70 -29.75 33.99
C PHE A 133 -3.46 -31.02 33.57
N LYS A 134 -4.80 -31.02 33.62
CA LYS A 134 -5.62 -32.15 33.16
C LYS A 134 -5.65 -32.26 31.62
N ILE A 135 -5.62 -31.13 30.91
CA ILE A 135 -5.65 -31.07 29.44
C ILE A 135 -4.26 -31.32 28.82
N PHE A 136 -3.22 -30.79 29.46
CA PHE A 136 -1.81 -30.83 29.04
C PHE A 136 -0.91 -31.31 30.19
N PRO A 137 -1.05 -32.59 30.65
CA PRO A 137 -0.31 -33.11 31.80
C PRO A 137 1.20 -33.10 31.60
N ASN A 138 1.66 -33.24 30.36
CA ASN A 138 3.04 -33.03 29.93
C ASN A 138 3.13 -31.81 29.01
N GLN A 139 4.33 -31.25 28.82
CA GLN A 139 4.56 -30.22 27.79
C GLN A 139 4.27 -30.81 26.40
N PRO A 140 3.30 -30.29 25.64
CA PRO A 140 2.99 -30.81 24.31
C PRO A 140 4.10 -30.47 23.28
N PRO A 141 4.23 -31.25 22.18
CA PRO A 141 5.30 -31.08 21.19
C PRO A 141 5.29 -29.68 20.55
N SER A 142 6.43 -29.00 20.55
CA SER A 142 6.56 -27.61 20.09
C SER A 142 6.27 -27.38 18.61
N GLU A 143 6.22 -28.44 17.80
CA GLU A 143 5.91 -28.39 16.36
C GLU A 143 4.41 -28.52 16.06
N HIS A 144 3.58 -28.85 17.05
CA HIS A 144 2.13 -29.02 16.88
C HIS A 144 1.34 -27.79 17.33
N LEU A 145 0.15 -27.61 16.78
CA LEU A 145 -0.85 -26.67 17.28
C LEU A 145 -1.58 -27.27 18.49
N HIS A 146 -1.76 -26.50 19.57
CA HIS A 146 -2.31 -27.03 20.83
C HIS A 146 -3.70 -26.48 21.16
N VAL A 147 -3.99 -25.23 20.75
CA VAL A 147 -5.29 -24.58 21.00
C VAL A 147 -5.73 -23.80 19.76
N ILE A 148 -6.97 -24.03 19.31
CA ILE A 148 -7.66 -23.20 18.32
C ILE A 148 -8.64 -22.29 19.06
N VAL A 149 -8.60 -21.00 18.74
CA VAL A 149 -9.42 -19.94 19.34
C VAL A 149 -10.53 -19.58 18.35
N LYS A 150 -11.79 -19.79 18.73
CA LYS A 150 -12.97 -19.38 17.95
C LYS A 150 -13.68 -18.23 18.65
N VAL A 151 -14.13 -17.24 17.87
CA VAL A 151 -15.04 -16.18 18.33
C VAL A 151 -16.45 -16.57 17.89
N PRO A 152 -17.41 -16.84 18.79
CA PRO A 152 -18.77 -17.23 18.43
C PRO A 152 -19.57 -16.09 17.81
N ALA A 153 -20.24 -16.35 16.68
CA ALA A 153 -21.12 -15.38 16.03
C ALA A 153 -22.31 -14.95 16.92
N THR A 154 -22.78 -15.83 17.81
CA THR A 154 -23.89 -15.57 18.74
C THR A 154 -23.59 -14.51 19.81
N ALA A 155 -22.34 -14.07 19.96
CA ALA A 155 -22.03 -12.88 20.77
C ALA A 155 -22.56 -11.57 20.17
N ALA A 156 -23.00 -11.57 18.90
CA ALA A 156 -23.69 -10.46 18.27
C ALA A 156 -25.21 -10.40 18.57
N GLU A 157 -25.80 -11.46 19.14
CA GLU A 157 -27.25 -11.55 19.36
C GLU A 157 -27.70 -10.85 20.66
N SER A 158 -27.72 -9.52 20.63
CA SER A 158 -28.68 -8.78 21.46
C SER A 158 -30.06 -8.78 20.78
N PRO A 159 -31.16 -9.09 21.48
CA PRO A 159 -32.47 -9.20 20.87
C PRO A 159 -32.99 -7.84 20.40
N LEU A 160 -33.04 -7.66 19.07
CA LEU A 160 -33.77 -6.62 18.33
C LEU A 160 -33.98 -5.28 19.06
N LYS A 161 -32.88 -4.67 19.51
CA LYS A 161 -32.85 -3.21 19.56
C LYS A 161 -33.08 -2.74 18.13
N LYS A 162 -34.16 -1.98 17.89
CA LYS A 162 -34.26 -1.13 16.70
C LYS A 162 -32.95 -0.37 16.60
N LEU A 163 -32.28 -0.47 15.45
CA LEU A 163 -30.95 0.09 15.21
C LEU A 163 -31.06 1.62 15.06
N LYS A 164 -31.33 2.28 16.19
CA LYS A 164 -31.39 3.73 16.33
C LYS A 164 -30.00 4.25 16.74
N LEU A 165 -29.45 5.12 15.90
CA LEU A 165 -28.36 6.04 16.21
C LEU A 165 -27.05 5.40 16.72
N GLU A 166 -26.40 4.61 15.85
CA GLU A 166 -24.98 4.89 15.56
C GLU A 166 -24.82 5.85 14.34
N GLU A 167 -25.95 6.28 13.79
CA GLU A 167 -26.14 6.99 12.51
C GLU A 167 -25.49 8.38 12.43
N ASP A 168 -25.09 8.99 13.55
CA ASP A 168 -24.40 10.29 13.58
C ASP A 168 -22.87 10.17 13.52
N TYR A 169 -22.28 9.15 14.15
CA TYR A 169 -20.84 9.14 14.48
C TYR A 169 -19.92 8.91 13.27
N ILE A 170 -20.42 8.31 12.20
CA ILE A 170 -19.65 8.14 10.95
C ILE A 170 -19.46 9.50 10.25
N HIS A 171 -20.46 10.39 10.30
CA HIS A 171 -20.64 11.40 9.27
C HIS A 171 -19.77 12.65 9.43
N ALA A 172 -19.50 13.12 10.64
CA ALA A 172 -18.73 14.35 10.87
C ALA A 172 -17.23 14.25 10.50
N SER A 173 -16.71 13.05 10.21
CA SER A 173 -15.28 12.80 9.99
C SER A 173 -14.86 12.58 8.53
N TYR A 174 -15.81 12.59 7.59
CA TYR A 174 -15.56 12.37 6.16
C TYR A 174 -16.14 13.48 5.26
N VAL A 175 -15.60 13.57 4.04
CA VAL A 175 -16.18 14.39 2.96
C VAL A 175 -17.45 13.70 2.47
N GLN A 176 -18.58 14.41 2.38
CA GLN A 176 -19.89 13.79 2.10
C GLN A 176 -20.09 13.34 0.64
N ARG A 177 -19.27 13.83 -0.30
CA ARG A 177 -19.24 13.42 -1.72
C ARG A 177 -20.58 13.47 -2.48
N GLU A 178 -21.50 14.35 -2.07
CA GLU A 178 -22.92 14.38 -2.51
C GLU A 178 -23.14 14.09 -4.00
N ILE A 179 -22.40 14.78 -4.89
CA ILE A 179 -22.49 14.62 -6.36
C ILE A 179 -22.10 13.22 -6.85
N ILE A 180 -21.15 12.56 -6.18
CA ILE A 180 -20.69 11.19 -6.51
C ILE A 180 -21.65 10.15 -5.90
N VAL A 181 -22.25 10.44 -4.75
CA VAL A 181 -23.23 9.58 -4.08
C VAL A 181 -24.54 9.54 -4.86
N SER A 182 -25.07 10.69 -5.26
CA SER A 182 -26.30 10.77 -6.06
C SER A 182 -26.12 10.15 -7.45
N ALA A 183 -24.97 10.38 -8.11
CA ALA A 183 -24.65 9.72 -9.38
C ALA A 183 -24.51 8.19 -9.23
N LEU A 184 -23.93 7.69 -8.13
CA LEU A 184 -23.86 6.25 -7.87
C LEU A 184 -25.26 5.63 -7.63
N TYR A 185 -26.15 6.37 -6.97
CA TYR A 185 -27.56 5.99 -6.79
C TYR A 185 -28.34 6.00 -8.12
N GLU A 186 -28.19 7.02 -8.95
CA GLU A 186 -28.79 7.07 -10.31
C GLU A 186 -28.33 5.87 -11.16
N LYS A 187 -27.05 5.51 -11.05
CA LYS A 187 -26.48 4.33 -11.72
C LYS A 187 -27.07 3.03 -11.19
N LEU A 188 -27.32 2.93 -9.88
CA LEU A 188 -28.01 1.78 -9.27
C LEU A 188 -29.44 1.64 -9.79
N GLU A 189 -30.21 2.73 -9.87
CA GLU A 189 -31.58 2.71 -10.40
C GLU A 189 -31.65 2.23 -11.84
N LYS A 190 -30.73 2.73 -12.67
CA LYS A 190 -30.63 2.45 -14.09
C LYS A 190 -30.14 1.03 -14.39
N GLN A 191 -29.11 0.57 -13.67
CA GLN A 191 -28.39 -0.66 -13.99
C GLN A 191 -28.82 -1.88 -13.16
N ARG A 192 -29.50 -1.68 -12.02
CA ARG A 192 -29.88 -2.66 -10.98
C ARG A 192 -28.71 -3.38 -10.31
N TRP A 193 -27.63 -3.66 -11.03
CA TRP A 193 -26.36 -4.17 -10.51
C TRP A 193 -25.22 -3.20 -10.85
N VAL A 194 -24.44 -2.79 -9.86
CA VAL A 194 -23.26 -1.92 -10.04
C VAL A 194 -22.05 -2.48 -9.29
N LEU A 195 -20.89 -2.53 -9.95
CA LEU A 195 -19.62 -2.97 -9.36
C LEU A 195 -18.62 -1.80 -9.26
N VAL A 196 -18.29 -1.42 -8.03
CA VAL A 196 -17.37 -0.33 -7.69
C VAL A 196 -15.99 -0.90 -7.37
N ARG A 197 -15.02 -0.72 -8.27
CA ARG A 197 -13.67 -1.30 -8.17
C ARG A 197 -12.60 -0.24 -7.92
N GLY A 198 -11.78 -0.45 -6.90
CA GLY A 198 -10.66 0.44 -6.58
C GLY A 198 -9.69 -0.15 -5.56
N THR A 199 -8.44 0.27 -5.63
CA THR A 199 -7.32 -0.18 -4.78
C THR A 199 -7.57 0.06 -3.28
N PRO A 200 -6.85 -0.62 -2.37
CA PRO A 200 -6.98 -0.39 -0.93
C PRO A 200 -6.79 1.09 -0.57
N GLY A 201 -7.70 1.65 0.23
CA GLY A 201 -7.66 3.06 0.62
C GLY A 201 -8.23 4.06 -0.39
N SER A 202 -8.83 3.61 -1.51
CA SER A 202 -9.53 4.46 -2.49
C SER A 202 -10.87 5.05 -2.02
N GLY A 203 -11.30 4.78 -0.77
CA GLY A 203 -12.51 5.35 -0.18
C GLY A 203 -13.79 4.50 -0.33
N LYS A 204 -13.73 3.30 -0.94
CA LYS A 204 -14.87 2.39 -1.18
C LYS A 204 -15.86 2.29 -0.01
N SER A 205 -15.41 1.80 1.16
CA SER A 205 -16.25 1.60 2.36
C SER A 205 -16.95 2.87 2.85
N VAL A 206 -16.29 4.03 2.71
CA VAL A 206 -16.86 5.34 3.07
C VAL A 206 -17.94 5.73 2.07
N LEU A 207 -17.70 5.54 0.76
CA LEU A 207 -18.71 5.75 -0.28
C LEU A 207 -19.90 4.79 -0.14
N ALA A 208 -19.67 3.54 0.30
CA ALA A 208 -20.71 2.57 0.59
C ALA A 208 -21.61 3.01 1.78
N GLY A 209 -21.01 3.55 2.84
CA GLY A 209 -21.76 4.13 3.97
C GLY A 209 -22.53 5.41 3.61
N LEU A 210 -21.92 6.29 2.82
CA LEU A 210 -22.58 7.50 2.30
C LEU A 210 -23.76 7.16 1.37
N LEU A 211 -23.58 6.17 0.49
CA LEU A 211 -24.66 5.66 -0.37
C LEU A 211 -25.80 5.06 0.44
N ARG A 212 -25.50 4.23 1.46
CA ARG A 212 -26.51 3.67 2.36
C ARG A 212 -27.35 4.78 3.00
N ARG A 213 -26.71 5.84 3.50
CA ARG A 213 -27.39 7.00 4.07
C ARG A 213 -28.28 7.69 3.03
N TYR A 214 -27.74 8.03 1.86
CA TYR A 214 -28.49 8.71 0.80
C TYR A 214 -29.73 7.92 0.37
N ILE A 215 -29.63 6.58 0.29
CA ILE A 215 -30.76 5.71 0.02
C ILE A 215 -31.77 5.76 1.16
N ASN A 216 -31.37 5.62 2.42
CA ASN A 216 -32.28 5.74 3.58
C ASN A 216 -33.00 7.12 3.61
N GLU A 217 -32.34 8.19 3.15
CA GLU A 217 -32.91 9.54 3.05
C GLU A 217 -33.84 9.72 1.84
N THR A 218 -33.67 8.93 0.76
CA THR A 218 -34.43 9.02 -0.50
C THR A 218 -35.59 8.02 -0.58
N GLU A 219 -35.43 6.85 0.01
CA GLU A 219 -36.36 5.71 0.02
C GLU A 219 -36.53 5.14 1.44
N PRO A 220 -37.20 5.87 2.37
CA PRO A 220 -37.30 5.45 3.77
C PRO A 220 -38.07 4.12 3.99
N ASP A 221 -38.88 3.70 3.02
CA ASP A 221 -39.65 2.45 3.04
C ASP A 221 -38.88 1.25 2.44
N THR A 222 -37.70 1.47 1.85
CA THR A 222 -36.90 0.40 1.21
C THR A 222 -35.91 -0.23 2.19
N GLU A 223 -35.87 -1.57 2.23
CA GLU A 223 -34.89 -2.30 3.05
C GLU A 223 -33.48 -2.21 2.45
N VAL A 224 -32.54 -1.59 3.18
CA VAL A 224 -31.12 -1.49 2.76
C VAL A 224 -30.24 -2.39 3.64
N VAL A 225 -29.88 -3.55 3.08
CA VAL A 225 -29.00 -4.55 3.72
C VAL A 225 -27.54 -4.23 3.39
N PHE A 226 -26.75 -3.93 4.43
CA PHE A 226 -25.32 -3.66 4.31
C PHE A 226 -24.49 -4.83 4.84
N VAL A 227 -23.62 -5.39 4.01
CA VAL A 227 -22.77 -6.54 4.33
C VAL A 227 -21.30 -6.10 4.27
N ALA A 228 -20.68 -5.92 5.43
CA ALA A 228 -19.29 -5.45 5.54
C ALA A 228 -18.22 -6.50 5.16
N ALA A 229 -18.57 -7.78 5.29
CA ALA A 229 -17.78 -8.94 4.88
C ALA A 229 -18.73 -10.13 4.68
N TRP A 230 -18.46 -11.01 3.72
CA TRP A 230 -19.36 -12.13 3.43
C TRP A 230 -19.36 -13.18 4.57
N PRO A 231 -20.52 -13.50 5.18
CA PRO A 231 -20.60 -14.50 6.25
C PRO A 231 -20.59 -15.94 5.71
N GLU A 232 -20.17 -16.91 6.53
CA GLU A 232 -20.21 -18.35 6.19
C GLU A 232 -21.65 -18.83 5.89
N ASN A 233 -22.64 -18.25 6.56
CA ASN A 233 -24.07 -18.46 6.32
C ASN A 233 -24.74 -17.09 6.17
N MET A 234 -25.46 -16.85 5.07
CA MET A 234 -26.22 -15.60 4.86
C MET A 234 -27.46 -15.59 5.78
N PRO A 235 -27.58 -14.64 6.74
CA PRO A 235 -28.65 -14.68 7.75
C PRO A 235 -29.92 -13.91 7.35
N VAL A 236 -29.99 -13.36 6.14
CA VAL A 236 -31.04 -12.42 5.69
C VAL A 236 -31.85 -13.04 4.55
N GLN A 237 -33.19 -12.89 4.60
CA GLN A 237 -34.05 -13.20 3.47
C GLN A 237 -34.01 -12.05 2.46
N ILE A 238 -33.21 -12.19 1.40
CA ILE A 238 -33.19 -11.24 0.29
C ILE A 238 -34.55 -11.25 -0.42
N THR A 239 -35.22 -10.10 -0.49
CA THR A 239 -36.48 -9.91 -1.22
C THR A 239 -36.27 -9.20 -2.55
N PRO A 240 -37.26 -9.18 -3.47
CA PRO A 240 -37.16 -8.43 -4.72
C PRO A 240 -37.12 -6.90 -4.55
N ASN A 241 -37.46 -6.36 -3.38
CA ASN A 241 -37.41 -4.92 -3.11
C ASN A 241 -36.15 -4.48 -2.34
N THR A 242 -35.44 -5.43 -1.73
CA THR A 242 -34.22 -5.19 -0.94
C THR A 242 -33.13 -4.52 -1.79
N ILE A 243 -32.49 -3.48 -1.27
CA ILE A 243 -31.21 -2.98 -1.77
C ILE A 243 -30.08 -3.65 -0.97
N LEU A 244 -29.13 -4.24 -1.68
CA LEU A 244 -27.98 -4.94 -1.09
C LEU A 244 -26.69 -4.15 -1.37
N ILE A 245 -26.01 -3.73 -0.31
CA ILE A 245 -24.69 -3.08 -0.37
C ILE A 245 -23.66 -4.07 0.17
N LEU A 246 -22.70 -4.47 -0.67
CA LEU A 246 -21.64 -5.41 -0.32
C LEU A 246 -20.31 -4.65 -0.27
N ASP A 247 -19.64 -4.63 0.88
CA ASP A 247 -18.24 -4.19 0.96
C ASP A 247 -17.28 -5.39 0.92
N GLU A 248 -16.05 -5.13 0.46
CA GLU A 248 -15.03 -6.12 0.13
C GLU A 248 -15.60 -7.37 -0.60
N ALA A 249 -16.46 -7.11 -1.59
CA ALA A 249 -17.34 -8.08 -2.25
C ALA A 249 -16.61 -9.23 -2.98
N GLN A 250 -15.29 -9.15 -3.17
CA GLN A 250 -14.49 -10.32 -3.57
C GLN A 250 -14.55 -11.48 -2.56
N SER A 251 -14.91 -11.20 -1.30
CA SER A 251 -15.19 -12.21 -0.27
C SER A 251 -16.37 -13.12 -0.61
N THR A 252 -17.23 -12.74 -1.58
CA THR A 252 -18.34 -13.56 -2.07
C THR A 252 -17.95 -14.54 -3.18
N TYR A 253 -16.75 -14.46 -3.76
CA TYR A 253 -16.41 -15.15 -5.03
C TYR A 253 -16.30 -16.68 -4.95
N TRP A 254 -16.38 -17.27 -3.74
CA TRP A 254 -16.48 -18.70 -3.52
C TRP A 254 -17.94 -19.19 -3.39
N ASP A 255 -18.88 -18.31 -3.04
CA ASP A 255 -20.28 -18.67 -2.78
C ASP A 255 -21.07 -18.81 -4.09
N LYS A 256 -20.92 -19.98 -4.70
CA LYS A 256 -21.63 -20.41 -5.92
C LYS A 256 -23.15 -20.30 -5.76
N THR A 257 -23.68 -20.47 -4.54
CA THR A 257 -25.11 -20.43 -4.24
C THR A 257 -25.63 -19.00 -4.29
N PHE A 258 -24.89 -18.04 -3.71
CA PHE A 258 -25.16 -16.61 -3.84
C PHE A 258 -25.14 -16.15 -5.30
N TRP A 259 -24.06 -16.42 -6.04
CA TRP A 259 -23.98 -16.00 -7.45
C TRP A 259 -25.04 -16.65 -8.37
N THR A 260 -25.57 -17.82 -7.99
CA THR A 260 -26.66 -18.46 -8.72
C THR A 260 -28.03 -17.81 -8.46
N ARG A 261 -28.25 -17.16 -7.29
CA ARG A 261 -29.52 -16.46 -6.99
C ARG A 261 -29.83 -15.35 -8.00
N PHE A 262 -28.84 -14.62 -8.49
CA PHE A 262 -29.01 -13.56 -9.50
C PHE A 262 -29.48 -14.06 -10.88
N LYS A 263 -29.45 -15.37 -11.12
CA LYS A 263 -30.02 -15.99 -12.33
C LYS A 263 -31.52 -16.30 -12.20
N ASN A 264 -32.13 -16.04 -11.04
CA ASN A 264 -33.55 -16.27 -10.79
C ASN A 264 -34.41 -15.07 -11.22
N PRO A 265 -35.36 -15.23 -12.17
CA PRO A 265 -36.28 -14.16 -12.59
C PRO A 265 -37.08 -13.53 -11.44
N GLY A 266 -37.35 -14.28 -10.36
CA GLY A 266 -38.06 -13.77 -9.18
C GLY A 266 -37.35 -12.65 -8.42
N LEU A 267 -36.08 -12.36 -8.72
CA LEU A 267 -35.28 -11.31 -8.08
C LEU A 267 -35.03 -10.07 -8.97
N GLN A 268 -35.75 -9.93 -10.10
CA GLN A 268 -35.55 -8.83 -11.07
C GLN A 268 -35.72 -7.40 -10.52
N GLY A 269 -36.41 -7.21 -9.38
CA GLY A 269 -36.51 -5.90 -8.73
C GLY A 269 -35.27 -5.50 -7.91
N MET A 270 -34.48 -6.48 -7.47
CA MET A 270 -33.39 -6.28 -6.50
C MET A 270 -32.32 -5.35 -7.06
N ARG A 271 -31.80 -4.50 -6.19
CA ARG A 271 -30.73 -3.54 -6.49
C ARG A 271 -29.50 -3.88 -5.68
N VAL A 272 -28.34 -3.99 -6.33
CA VAL A 272 -27.07 -4.34 -5.65
C VAL A 272 -25.93 -3.40 -6.05
N VAL A 273 -25.20 -2.90 -5.05
CA VAL A 273 -23.89 -2.28 -5.25
C VAL A 273 -22.82 -3.10 -4.55
N ALA A 274 -21.87 -3.61 -5.34
CA ALA A 274 -20.75 -4.39 -4.86
C ALA A 274 -19.46 -3.55 -4.91
N PHE A 275 -18.86 -3.29 -3.76
CA PHE A 275 -17.58 -2.61 -3.62
C PHE A 275 -16.47 -3.67 -3.52
N ALA A 276 -15.52 -3.68 -4.46
CA ALA A 276 -14.48 -4.71 -4.53
C ALA A 276 -13.07 -4.14 -4.67
N SER A 277 -12.10 -4.77 -4.03
CA SER A 277 -10.68 -4.42 -4.14
C SER A 277 -10.03 -5.02 -5.40
N HIS A 278 -10.57 -6.13 -5.92
CA HIS A 278 -10.21 -6.75 -7.19
C HIS A 278 -11.39 -7.60 -7.72
N GLY A 279 -11.35 -8.00 -8.99
CA GLY A 279 -12.34 -8.91 -9.59
C GLY A 279 -12.93 -8.43 -10.92
N SER A 280 -13.96 -9.15 -11.38
CA SER A 280 -14.67 -8.99 -12.67
C SER A 280 -13.79 -8.97 -13.93
N SER A 281 -13.17 -10.12 -14.23
CA SER A 281 -12.52 -10.42 -15.51
C SER A 281 -12.98 -11.79 -16.01
N GLY A 282 -14.31 -12.01 -16.05
CA GLY A 282 -14.96 -13.30 -16.29
C GLY A 282 -14.79 -14.37 -15.19
N TYR A 283 -13.74 -14.28 -14.36
CA TYR A 283 -13.39 -15.32 -13.39
C TYR A 283 -13.99 -15.08 -11.99
N THR A 284 -15.15 -15.70 -11.74
CA THR A 284 -15.45 -16.20 -10.38
C THR A 284 -14.59 -17.44 -10.14
N GLY A 285 -14.17 -17.70 -8.90
CA GLY A 285 -13.31 -18.84 -8.55
C GLY A 285 -14.05 -20.18 -8.51
N ALA A 286 -14.82 -20.45 -9.56
CA ALA A 286 -15.82 -21.50 -9.64
C ALA A 286 -15.91 -22.01 -11.08
N ASP A 287 -15.01 -22.92 -11.44
CA ASP A 287 -14.64 -23.30 -12.83
C ASP A 287 -15.74 -24.06 -13.63
N ASN A 288 -17.01 -23.96 -13.21
CA ASN A 288 -18.19 -24.59 -13.83
C ASN A 288 -19.44 -23.69 -13.85
N LEU A 289 -19.35 -22.40 -13.51
CA LEU A 289 -20.47 -21.45 -13.63
C LEU A 289 -20.28 -20.53 -14.83
N SER A 290 -21.32 -20.38 -15.66
CA SER A 290 -21.39 -19.28 -16.64
C SER A 290 -21.26 -17.95 -15.86
N PRO A 291 -20.25 -17.11 -16.13
CA PRO A 291 -20.04 -15.88 -15.37
C PRO A 291 -21.25 -14.95 -15.47
N MET A 292 -21.53 -14.20 -14.40
CA MET A 292 -22.42 -13.05 -14.54
C MET A 292 -21.65 -11.97 -15.31
N TRP A 293 -22.09 -11.69 -16.54
CA TRP A 293 -21.51 -10.62 -17.34
C TRP A 293 -21.90 -9.28 -16.72
N ILE A 294 -20.92 -8.46 -16.37
CA ILE A 294 -21.11 -7.11 -15.82
C ILE A 294 -20.67 -6.13 -16.91
N GLY A 295 -21.64 -5.46 -17.55
CA GLY A 295 -21.40 -4.57 -18.68
C GLY A 295 -20.60 -3.32 -18.30
N LYS A 296 -20.04 -2.61 -19.29
CA LYS A 296 -19.15 -1.44 -19.05
C LYS A 296 -19.88 -0.35 -18.26
N GLU A 297 -21.12 -0.12 -18.62
CA GLU A 297 -22.12 0.72 -17.98
C GLU A 297 -22.44 0.34 -16.52
N GLN A 298 -22.13 -0.88 -16.09
CA GLN A 298 -22.33 -1.37 -14.72
C GLN A 298 -21.07 -1.26 -13.83
N HIS A 299 -19.92 -0.84 -14.38
CA HIS A 299 -18.69 -0.63 -13.59
C HIS A 299 -18.55 0.82 -13.10
N VAL A 300 -17.85 0.98 -11.98
CA VAL A 300 -17.32 2.25 -11.48
C VAL A 300 -15.85 2.03 -11.11
N GLY A 301 -14.95 2.82 -11.70
CA GLY A 301 -13.50 2.70 -11.49
C GLY A 301 -12.92 3.73 -10.52
N LEU A 302 -11.60 3.89 -10.56
CA LEU A 302 -10.92 5.00 -9.89
C LEU A 302 -11.25 6.35 -10.57
N ALA A 303 -11.00 6.46 -11.87
CA ALA A 303 -11.30 7.67 -12.64
C ALA A 303 -12.81 7.95 -12.69
N ARG A 304 -13.18 9.23 -12.67
CA ARG A 304 -14.57 9.68 -12.88
C ARG A 304 -14.87 9.67 -14.38
N LEU A 305 -15.63 8.67 -14.82
CA LEU A 305 -15.91 8.42 -16.24
C LEU A 305 -17.41 8.20 -16.46
N ASP A 306 -17.85 8.45 -17.69
CA ASP A 306 -19.12 7.96 -18.23
C ASP A 306 -18.80 6.69 -19.02
N CYS A 307 -19.54 5.62 -18.77
CA CYS A 307 -19.34 4.32 -19.42
C CYS A 307 -20.36 4.04 -20.54
N GLY A 308 -20.99 5.09 -21.07
CA GLY A 308 -22.01 5.01 -22.13
C GLY A 308 -23.44 5.13 -21.61
N ASP A 309 -23.63 5.51 -20.35
CA ASP A 309 -24.95 5.67 -19.73
C ASP A 309 -25.25 7.09 -19.24
N GLY A 310 -24.35 8.06 -19.46
CA GLY A 310 -24.54 9.47 -19.11
C GLY A 310 -24.10 9.83 -17.69
N ILE A 311 -23.66 8.85 -16.89
CA ILE A 311 -23.51 9.00 -15.44
C ILE A 311 -22.03 9.05 -15.05
N LEU A 312 -21.53 10.27 -14.83
CA LEU A 312 -20.14 10.56 -14.47
C LEU A 312 -19.85 10.25 -13.00
N VAL A 313 -19.34 9.04 -12.70
CA VAL A 313 -19.03 8.55 -11.34
C VAL A 313 -17.63 7.94 -11.26
N GLY A 314 -16.98 8.01 -10.09
CA GLY A 314 -15.63 7.47 -9.86
C GLY A 314 -15.15 7.63 -8.42
N LEU A 315 -14.16 6.83 -8.00
CA LEU A 315 -13.67 6.80 -6.61
C LEU A 315 -12.67 7.90 -6.25
N LEU A 316 -11.87 8.42 -7.18
CA LEU A 316 -10.90 9.48 -6.89
C LEU A 316 -11.62 10.79 -6.49
N PHE A 317 -11.03 11.57 -5.59
CA PHE A 317 -11.53 12.90 -5.22
C PHE A 317 -11.31 13.92 -6.35
N THR A 318 -12.26 14.84 -6.52
CA THR A 318 -11.99 16.10 -7.24
C THR A 318 -11.09 17.04 -6.42
N ARG A 319 -10.60 18.13 -7.02
CA ARG A 319 -9.77 19.13 -6.31
C ARG A 319 -10.56 19.82 -5.19
N GLU A 320 -11.88 19.92 -5.34
CA GLU A 320 -12.84 20.49 -4.40
C GLU A 320 -13.12 19.53 -3.23
N GLU A 321 -13.30 18.23 -3.51
CA GLU A 321 -13.44 17.19 -2.50
C GLU A 321 -12.15 17.03 -1.67
N PHE A 322 -10.98 17.12 -2.31
CA PHE A 322 -9.71 17.19 -1.60
C PHE A 322 -9.61 18.46 -0.73
N ASN A 323 -10.03 19.63 -1.24
CA ASN A 323 -10.13 20.85 -0.43
C ASN A 323 -11.09 20.70 0.76
N ALA A 324 -12.17 19.91 0.63
CA ALA A 324 -13.05 19.57 1.75
C ALA A 324 -12.35 18.67 2.77
N LEU A 325 -11.55 17.67 2.35
CA LEU A 325 -10.72 16.86 3.25
C LEU A 325 -9.75 17.72 4.05
N VAL A 326 -9.08 18.69 3.39
CA VAL A 326 -8.15 19.62 4.05
C VAL A 326 -8.88 20.45 5.10
N ARG A 327 -9.99 21.11 4.74
CA ARG A 327 -10.81 21.89 5.69
C ARG A 327 -11.37 21.06 6.84
N LEU A 328 -11.61 19.76 6.65
CA LEU A 328 -12.17 18.90 7.67
C LEU A 328 -11.10 18.40 8.66
N LYS A 329 -10.05 17.73 8.15
CA LYS A 329 -9.06 17.00 8.96
C LYS A 329 -7.79 17.80 9.27
N PHE A 330 -7.59 18.95 8.64
CA PHE A 330 -6.36 19.75 8.71
C PHE A 330 -6.66 21.26 8.87
N HIS A 331 -7.77 21.62 9.53
CA HIS A 331 -8.19 23.03 9.70
C HIS A 331 -7.18 23.89 10.49
N ASP A 332 -6.51 23.30 11.49
CA ASP A 332 -5.41 23.95 12.22
C ASP A 332 -4.15 24.15 11.37
N ASN A 333 -4.08 23.55 10.18
CA ASN A 333 -2.87 23.53 9.37
C ASN A 333 -2.87 24.59 8.27
N ARG A 334 -1.97 25.58 8.39
CA ARG A 334 -1.77 26.63 7.38
C ARG A 334 -1.00 26.11 6.17
N PHE A 335 -1.74 25.55 5.22
CA PHE A 335 -1.26 25.13 3.90
C PHE A 335 -1.69 26.12 2.81
N SER A 336 -0.77 26.53 1.92
CA SER A 336 -1.12 27.32 0.73
C SER A 336 -1.54 26.43 -0.44
N ASP A 337 -2.34 26.95 -1.37
CA ASP A 337 -2.78 26.21 -2.56
C ASP A 337 -1.61 25.67 -3.40
N SER A 338 -0.46 26.35 -3.45
CA SER A 338 0.74 25.85 -4.14
C SER A 338 1.19 24.47 -3.65
N PHE A 339 1.07 24.22 -2.34
CA PHE A 339 1.38 22.92 -1.73
C PHE A 339 0.22 21.93 -1.90
N LEU A 340 -1.04 22.39 -1.77
CA LEU A 340 -2.22 21.53 -1.95
C LEU A 340 -2.33 21.01 -3.40
N ASP A 341 -2.02 21.84 -4.40
CA ASP A 341 -1.91 21.42 -5.80
C ASP A 341 -0.80 20.38 -6.00
N CYS A 342 0.35 20.55 -5.36
CA CYS A 342 1.42 19.55 -5.39
C CYS A 342 0.99 18.22 -4.77
N VAL A 343 0.26 18.24 -3.64
CA VAL A 343 -0.30 17.04 -3.03
C VAL A 343 -1.32 16.38 -3.95
N PHE A 344 -2.21 17.16 -4.57
CA PHE A 344 -3.22 16.65 -5.49
C PHE A 344 -2.60 16.05 -6.76
N ASP A 345 -1.66 16.75 -7.40
CA ASP A 345 -0.91 16.26 -8.57
C ASP A 345 -0.12 14.96 -8.23
N MET A 346 0.40 14.81 -6.99
CA MET A 346 1.08 13.59 -6.53
C MET A 346 0.13 12.42 -6.24
N THR A 347 -1.09 12.68 -5.78
CA THR A 347 -2.04 11.65 -5.33
C THR A 347 -3.14 11.33 -6.34
N ASN A 348 -3.30 12.16 -7.37
CA ASN A 348 -4.41 12.12 -8.34
C ASN A 348 -5.79 12.00 -7.65
N GLY A 349 -5.98 12.65 -6.50
CA GLY A 349 -7.20 12.56 -5.71
C GLY A 349 -7.44 11.22 -4.99
N HIS A 350 -6.50 10.25 -4.99
CA HIS A 350 -6.71 8.97 -4.31
C HIS A 350 -6.86 9.16 -2.79
N VAL A 351 -8.06 8.91 -2.25
CA VAL A 351 -8.51 9.31 -0.90
C VAL A 351 -7.46 9.07 0.20
N GLY A 352 -7.02 7.83 0.41
CA GLY A 352 -6.02 7.49 1.41
C GLY A 352 -4.62 8.03 1.10
N ALA A 353 -4.29 8.27 -0.18
CA ALA A 353 -3.01 8.87 -0.56
C ALA A 353 -2.98 10.36 -0.17
N CYS A 354 -4.08 11.08 -0.42
CA CYS A 354 -4.28 12.46 0.04
C CYS A 354 -4.15 12.54 1.56
N GLU A 355 -4.91 11.71 2.28
CA GLU A 355 -4.95 11.78 3.75
C GLU A 355 -3.61 11.41 4.41
N ASP A 356 -2.96 10.33 3.96
CA ASP A 356 -1.72 9.87 4.58
C ASP A 356 -0.50 10.74 4.18
N LEU A 357 -0.46 11.30 2.96
CA LEU A 357 0.58 12.28 2.59
C LEU A 357 0.44 13.58 3.39
N MET A 358 -0.78 14.09 3.56
CA MET A 358 -1.04 15.28 4.38
C MET A 358 -0.67 15.05 5.86
N LYS A 359 -1.01 13.88 6.44
CA LYS A 359 -0.56 13.47 7.79
C LYS A 359 0.96 13.44 7.89
N CYS A 360 1.65 12.85 6.92
CA CYS A 360 3.11 12.77 6.94
C CYS A 360 3.76 14.15 6.90
N VAL A 361 3.26 15.08 6.08
CA VAL A 361 3.79 16.46 6.04
C VAL A 361 3.47 17.22 7.33
N ALA A 362 2.25 17.15 7.87
CA ALA A 362 1.89 17.79 9.13
C ALA A 362 2.65 17.22 10.35
N ALA A 363 3.07 15.95 10.28
CA ALA A 363 3.95 15.33 11.26
C ALA A 363 5.43 15.71 11.08
N HIS A 364 5.85 16.12 9.88
CA HIS A 364 7.27 16.34 9.56
C HIS A 364 7.84 17.62 10.17
N LYS A 365 9.14 17.60 10.48
CA LYS A 365 9.88 18.72 11.07
C LYS A 365 9.84 19.99 10.21
N SER A 366 9.91 19.86 8.88
CA SER A 366 9.87 21.01 7.96
C SER A 366 8.61 21.85 8.11
N TYR A 367 7.50 21.21 8.44
CA TYR A 367 6.23 21.86 8.77
C TYR A 367 6.24 22.36 10.21
N ARG A 368 6.46 21.46 11.18
CA ARG A 368 6.32 21.74 12.62
C ARG A 368 7.25 22.84 13.15
N GLU A 369 8.44 22.99 12.59
CA GLU A 369 9.42 24.01 12.99
C GLU A 369 9.08 25.42 12.47
N ARG A 370 8.19 25.55 11.47
CA ARG A 370 8.02 26.79 10.68
C ARG A 370 6.64 27.45 10.77
N VAL A 371 5.61 26.71 11.13
CA VAL A 371 4.19 27.12 11.03
C VAL A 371 3.76 28.20 12.05
N LYS A 372 4.65 28.61 12.97
CA LYS A 372 4.35 29.66 13.96
C LYS A 372 4.19 31.08 13.38
N SER A 373 4.44 31.31 12.09
CA SER A 373 4.31 32.65 11.48
C SER A 373 3.86 32.70 10.02
N ALA A 374 3.90 31.60 9.25
CA ALA A 374 3.66 31.62 7.81
C ALA A 374 2.89 30.38 7.31
N GLU A 375 2.38 30.46 6.09
CA GLU A 375 1.80 29.32 5.36
C GLU A 375 2.88 28.42 4.76
N TYR A 376 2.60 27.12 4.71
CA TYR A 376 3.47 26.14 4.10
C TYR A 376 3.26 26.11 2.58
N THR A 377 4.35 26.35 1.84
CA THR A 377 4.36 26.46 0.37
C THR A 377 4.95 25.23 -0.31
N TYR A 378 4.73 25.10 -1.62
CA TYR A 378 5.43 24.11 -2.44
C TYR A 378 6.96 24.19 -2.25
N GLU A 379 7.54 25.41 -2.24
CA GLU A 379 8.97 25.59 -2.04
C GLU A 379 9.44 25.08 -0.65
N MET A 380 8.66 25.35 0.41
CA MET A 380 8.95 24.81 1.74
C MET A 380 8.85 23.28 1.78
N PHE A 381 7.96 22.67 0.99
CA PHE A 381 7.84 21.23 0.86
C PHE A 381 9.03 20.62 0.12
N ILE A 382 9.28 21.01 -1.14
CA ILE A 382 10.31 20.41 -1.99
C ILE A 382 11.74 20.64 -1.45
N THR A 383 11.98 21.77 -0.78
CA THR A 383 13.28 22.04 -0.14
C THR A 383 13.36 21.53 1.30
N GLY A 384 12.22 21.25 1.95
CA GLY A 384 12.14 20.86 3.37
C GLY A 384 11.97 19.36 3.63
N VAL A 385 11.50 18.60 2.64
CA VAL A 385 11.25 17.15 2.72
C VAL A 385 12.12 16.42 1.69
N SER A 386 12.87 15.41 2.13
CA SER A 386 13.79 14.69 1.27
C SER A 386 13.09 13.68 0.35
N MET A 387 13.84 13.16 -0.63
CA MET A 387 13.43 12.05 -1.49
C MET A 387 12.85 10.86 -0.71
N ALA A 388 13.47 10.56 0.44
CA ALA A 388 13.24 9.38 1.25
C ALA A 388 12.09 9.52 2.25
N ASP A 389 11.88 10.73 2.79
CA ASP A 389 11.07 10.95 3.99
C ASP A 389 9.62 10.46 3.79
N ILE A 390 9.03 10.76 2.63
CA ILE A 390 7.64 10.38 2.32
C ILE A 390 7.48 8.85 2.12
N PRO A 391 8.24 8.15 1.25
CA PRO A 391 8.16 6.69 1.15
C PRO A 391 8.53 5.92 2.42
N GLN A 392 9.33 6.50 3.31
CA GLN A 392 9.65 5.93 4.63
C GLN A 392 8.54 6.16 5.66
N ALA A 393 7.94 7.36 5.70
CA ALA A 393 6.85 7.68 6.63
C ALA A 393 5.53 6.97 6.28
N ILE A 394 5.26 6.74 4.99
CA ILE A 394 4.04 6.06 4.49
C ILE A 394 4.21 4.51 4.53
N TYR A 395 4.91 3.99 5.54
CA TYR A 395 5.13 2.55 5.71
C TYR A 395 4.07 1.87 6.62
N LYS A 396 4.15 0.53 6.72
CA LYS A 396 3.25 -0.41 7.40
C LYS A 396 2.40 0.21 8.53
N GLY A 397 1.10 0.40 8.25
CA GLY A 397 0.09 0.83 9.23
C GLY A 397 -0.94 1.82 8.69
N THR A 398 -0.58 2.59 7.66
CA THR A 398 -1.48 3.60 7.06
C THR A 398 -2.52 2.99 6.11
N VAL A 399 -3.58 3.75 5.81
CA VAL A 399 -4.69 3.31 4.94
C VAL A 399 -4.22 3.09 3.51
N PHE A 400 -3.41 4.00 2.97
CA PHE A 400 -2.73 3.88 1.67
C PHE A 400 -1.64 2.80 1.69
N GLY A 401 -0.93 2.63 2.81
CA GLY A 401 0.13 1.62 2.95
C GLY A 401 -0.34 0.18 2.69
N ARG A 402 -1.64 -0.09 2.81
CA ARG A 402 -2.29 -1.37 2.44
C ARG A 402 -2.31 -1.63 0.93
N GLY A 403 -2.30 -0.57 0.11
CA GLY A 403 -2.25 -0.65 -1.36
C GLY A 403 -0.85 -0.85 -1.93
N LEU A 404 0.15 -1.13 -1.09
CA LEU A 404 1.54 -1.33 -1.51
C LEU A 404 2.07 -2.73 -1.12
N PRO A 405 2.91 -3.37 -1.96
CA PRO A 405 3.64 -4.57 -1.56
C PRO A 405 4.60 -4.31 -0.39
N GLN A 406 4.83 -5.34 0.42
CA GLN A 406 5.84 -5.33 1.48
C GLN A 406 7.25 -5.43 0.88
N ALA A 407 8.24 -4.87 1.57
CA ALA A 407 9.62 -4.84 1.07
C ALA A 407 10.31 -6.23 1.03
N ASN A 408 9.77 -7.23 1.72
CA ASN A 408 10.22 -8.62 1.61
C ASN A 408 9.71 -9.25 0.30
N VAL A 409 8.41 -9.11 -0.01
CA VAL A 409 7.79 -9.63 -1.24
C VAL A 409 8.53 -9.21 -2.51
N LEU A 410 8.93 -7.93 -2.61
CA LEU A 410 9.67 -7.44 -3.78
C LEU A 410 11.14 -7.94 -3.87
N ARG A 411 11.71 -8.42 -2.76
CA ARG A 411 13.06 -9.02 -2.74
C ARG A 411 13.03 -10.54 -2.94
N GLU A 412 11.94 -11.18 -2.52
CA GLU A 412 11.75 -12.64 -2.54
C GLU A 412 11.08 -13.14 -3.82
N ASN A 413 10.17 -12.35 -4.42
CA ASN A 413 9.47 -12.71 -5.65
C ASN A 413 9.97 -11.87 -6.83
N LEU A 414 10.88 -12.45 -7.63
CA LEU A 414 11.50 -11.80 -8.78
C LEU A 414 10.49 -11.50 -9.91
N ASP A 415 9.50 -12.36 -10.12
CA ASP A 415 8.49 -12.20 -11.18
C ASP A 415 7.52 -11.04 -10.89
N VAL A 416 7.08 -10.89 -9.63
CA VAL A 416 6.33 -9.71 -9.16
C VAL A 416 7.16 -8.43 -9.33
N THR A 417 8.45 -8.49 -9.02
CA THR A 417 9.38 -7.37 -9.24
C THR A 417 9.60 -7.06 -10.72
N ALA A 418 9.65 -8.06 -11.59
CA ALA A 418 9.75 -7.88 -13.04
C ALA A 418 8.48 -7.21 -13.62
N VAL A 419 7.29 -7.68 -13.24
CA VAL A 419 6.01 -7.07 -13.65
C VAL A 419 5.89 -5.65 -13.11
N MET A 420 6.21 -5.39 -11.83
CA MET A 420 6.21 -4.03 -11.27
C MET A 420 7.19 -3.10 -11.98
N SER A 421 8.37 -3.59 -12.35
CA SER A 421 9.36 -2.82 -13.12
C SER A 421 8.90 -2.56 -14.55
N GLU A 422 8.20 -3.50 -15.19
CA GLU A 422 7.58 -3.31 -16.49
C GLU A 422 6.50 -2.20 -16.45
N VAL A 423 5.63 -2.23 -15.45
CA VAL A 423 4.56 -1.22 -15.28
C VAL A 423 5.12 0.14 -14.91
N ILE A 424 6.16 0.22 -14.07
CA ILE A 424 6.87 1.49 -13.81
C ILE A 424 7.42 2.06 -15.12
N ARG A 425 8.10 1.24 -15.92
CA ARG A 425 8.70 1.68 -17.19
C ARG A 425 7.68 2.12 -18.24
N LYS A 426 6.64 1.32 -18.48
CA LYS A 426 5.62 1.60 -19.52
C LYS A 426 4.49 2.53 -19.05
N GLY A 427 4.47 2.89 -17.76
CA GLY A 427 3.30 3.50 -17.09
C GLY A 427 2.14 2.50 -16.85
N SER A 428 1.94 1.55 -17.77
CA SER A 428 0.90 0.52 -17.72
C SER A 428 1.29 -0.74 -18.50
N ILE A 429 0.59 -1.85 -18.29
CA ILE A 429 0.61 -3.01 -19.20
C ILE A 429 -0.80 -3.38 -19.62
N VAL A 430 -0.97 -3.81 -20.86
CA VAL A 430 -2.23 -4.42 -21.35
C VAL A 430 -2.05 -5.94 -21.36
N CYS A 431 -3.08 -6.68 -20.97
CA CYS A 431 -3.17 -8.13 -21.13
C CYS A 431 -4.60 -8.49 -21.61
N PRO A 432 -4.80 -9.56 -22.41
CA PRO A 432 -6.13 -9.97 -22.86
C PRO A 432 -7.13 -10.14 -21.71
N ASP A 433 -8.42 -9.88 -21.96
CA ASP A 433 -9.49 -9.91 -20.93
C ASP A 433 -9.56 -11.24 -20.16
N ASN A 434 -9.22 -12.34 -20.82
CA ASN A 434 -9.20 -13.70 -20.26
C ASN A 434 -7.81 -14.17 -19.78
N TYR A 435 -6.78 -13.32 -19.75
CA TYR A 435 -5.39 -13.72 -19.47
C TYR A 435 -5.20 -14.38 -18.10
N LEU A 436 -6.02 -14.01 -17.11
CA LEU A 436 -6.08 -14.61 -15.76
C LEU A 436 -7.28 -15.56 -15.56
N ALA A 437 -7.96 -15.97 -16.63
CA ALA A 437 -9.09 -16.91 -16.55
C ALA A 437 -8.67 -18.40 -16.57
N SER A 438 -7.37 -18.70 -16.76
CA SER A 438 -6.82 -20.03 -16.51
C SER A 438 -6.94 -20.41 -15.02
N ASN A 439 -7.12 -21.71 -14.74
CA ASN A 439 -6.88 -22.24 -13.38
C ASN A 439 -5.48 -21.78 -12.91
N PRO A 440 -5.36 -21.13 -11.73
CA PRO A 440 -4.07 -20.77 -11.13
C PRO A 440 -3.00 -21.87 -11.13
N ASP A 441 -3.38 -23.15 -11.05
CA ASP A 441 -2.42 -24.28 -11.08
C ASP A 441 -1.67 -24.41 -12.43
N ASN A 442 -2.21 -23.81 -13.50
CA ASN A 442 -1.66 -23.81 -14.87
C ASN A 442 -1.08 -22.43 -15.27
N ASP A 443 -0.88 -21.52 -14.31
CA ASP A 443 -0.29 -20.21 -14.60
C ASP A 443 1.24 -20.31 -14.76
N ASP A 444 1.77 -19.67 -15.80
CA ASP A 444 3.20 -19.35 -15.86
C ASP A 444 3.59 -18.33 -14.76
N ASN A 445 4.89 -18.23 -14.47
CA ASN A 445 5.42 -17.30 -13.46
C ASN A 445 4.88 -15.87 -13.57
N ARG A 446 4.72 -15.34 -14.81
CA ARG A 446 4.25 -13.97 -15.04
C ARG A 446 2.76 -13.85 -14.75
N LYS A 447 1.95 -14.84 -15.13
CA LYS A 447 0.52 -14.92 -14.74
C LYS A 447 0.36 -15.05 -13.24
N ALA A 448 1.11 -15.93 -12.57
CA ALA A 448 1.06 -16.11 -11.12
C ALA A 448 1.40 -14.80 -10.39
N ALA A 449 2.47 -14.12 -10.82
CA ALA A 449 2.84 -12.79 -10.33
C ALA A 449 1.75 -11.74 -10.58
N LEU A 450 1.19 -11.66 -11.80
CA LEU A 450 0.14 -10.70 -12.13
C LEU A 450 -1.16 -10.98 -11.35
N ARG A 451 -1.53 -12.24 -11.13
CA ARG A 451 -2.67 -12.67 -10.32
C ARG A 451 -2.49 -12.29 -8.85
N MET A 452 -1.27 -12.42 -8.31
CA MET A 452 -0.91 -11.95 -6.97
C MET A 452 -1.04 -10.42 -6.87
N ILE A 453 -0.44 -9.68 -7.81
CA ILE A 453 -0.51 -8.21 -7.89
C ILE A 453 -1.96 -7.70 -7.97
N PHE A 454 -2.80 -8.36 -8.77
CA PHE A 454 -4.22 -8.07 -8.92
C PHE A 454 -5.00 -8.36 -7.64
N ARG A 455 -4.86 -9.56 -7.06
CA ARG A 455 -5.56 -9.94 -5.82
C ARG A 455 -5.18 -9.05 -4.63
N SER A 456 -3.93 -8.61 -4.55
CA SER A 456 -3.46 -7.68 -3.52
C SER A 456 -3.82 -6.20 -3.80
N GLY A 457 -4.40 -5.88 -4.96
CA GLY A 457 -4.83 -4.53 -5.30
C GLY A 457 -3.68 -3.51 -5.41
N TRP A 458 -2.48 -3.95 -5.78
CA TRP A 458 -1.30 -3.07 -5.94
C TRP A 458 -1.27 -2.33 -7.29
N LEU A 459 -2.01 -2.85 -8.27
CA LEU A 459 -2.35 -2.17 -9.52
C LEU A 459 -3.87 -2.08 -9.64
N HIS A 460 -4.36 -0.99 -10.23
CA HIS A 460 -5.73 -0.88 -10.69
C HIS A 460 -5.88 -1.51 -12.08
N THR A 461 -7.07 -2.06 -12.37
CA THR A 461 -7.42 -2.63 -13.67
C THR A 461 -8.58 -1.87 -14.32
N GLU A 462 -8.36 -1.36 -15.53
CA GLU A 462 -9.36 -0.64 -16.32
C GLU A 462 -9.63 -1.40 -17.63
N ALA A 463 -10.89 -1.50 -18.04
CA ALA A 463 -11.27 -2.09 -19.33
C ALA A 463 -11.92 -1.00 -20.18
N ARG A 464 -11.17 -0.49 -21.17
CA ARG A 464 -11.52 0.74 -21.89
C ARG A 464 -12.22 0.43 -23.23
N ALA A 465 -12.56 1.46 -24.00
CA ALA A 465 -13.13 1.30 -25.34
C ALA A 465 -12.07 1.44 -26.46
N ASP A 466 -10.93 2.05 -26.16
CA ASP A 466 -9.80 2.33 -27.04
C ASP A 466 -8.65 1.30 -26.92
N ILE A 467 -8.82 0.26 -26.09
CA ILE A 467 -7.82 -0.78 -25.83
C ILE A 467 -8.47 -2.17 -25.94
N ASP A 468 -7.83 -3.06 -26.70
CA ASP A 468 -8.14 -4.49 -26.72
C ASP A 468 -7.43 -5.18 -25.54
N GLY A 469 -8.17 -5.45 -24.47
CA GLY A 469 -7.67 -6.05 -23.23
C GLY A 469 -7.82 -5.18 -21.97
N ILE A 470 -7.46 -5.77 -20.83
CA ILE A 470 -7.41 -5.12 -19.52
C ILE A 470 -6.10 -4.36 -19.37
N LEU A 471 -6.20 -3.07 -19.08
CA LEU A 471 -5.11 -2.18 -18.70
C LEU A 471 -4.80 -2.32 -17.21
N TYR A 472 -3.56 -2.60 -16.85
CA TYR A 472 -3.05 -2.62 -15.47
C TYR A 472 -2.15 -1.40 -15.25
N THR A 473 -2.45 -0.58 -14.25
CA THR A 473 -1.76 0.70 -13.98
C THR A 473 -1.70 1.02 -12.49
N PHE A 474 -0.85 1.96 -12.08
CA PHE A 474 -0.81 2.44 -10.69
C PHE A 474 -1.99 3.37 -10.39
N ALA A 475 -2.62 3.19 -9.23
CA ALA A 475 -3.78 3.98 -8.81
C ALA A 475 -3.50 5.49 -8.58
N SER A 476 -2.24 5.87 -8.41
CA SER A 476 -1.76 7.26 -8.46
C SER A 476 -0.23 7.33 -8.61
N PRO A 477 0.35 8.49 -8.97
CA PRO A 477 1.81 8.66 -9.00
C PRO A 477 2.49 8.29 -7.68
N LEU A 478 1.89 8.62 -6.54
CA LEU A 478 2.41 8.22 -5.22
C LEU A 478 2.54 6.69 -5.07
N HIS A 479 1.66 5.88 -5.66
CA HIS A 479 1.81 4.41 -5.67
C HIS A 479 3.04 3.99 -6.50
N ARG A 480 3.16 4.49 -7.74
CA ARG A 480 4.30 4.22 -8.64
C ARG A 480 5.62 4.57 -7.95
N ARG A 481 5.70 5.78 -7.38
CA ARG A 481 6.84 6.28 -6.63
C ARG A 481 7.17 5.43 -5.40
N CYS A 482 6.19 5.09 -4.56
CA CYS A 482 6.43 4.30 -3.35
C CYS A 482 6.88 2.87 -3.65
N ILE A 483 6.46 2.29 -4.79
CA ILE A 483 6.91 0.96 -5.24
C ILE A 483 8.30 1.06 -5.88
N ASN A 484 8.54 2.04 -6.74
CA ASN A 484 9.86 2.36 -7.29
C ASN A 484 10.92 2.54 -6.19
N TRP A 485 10.59 3.27 -5.11
CA TRP A 485 11.45 3.44 -3.94
C TRP A 485 11.77 2.13 -3.20
N LYS A 486 10.80 1.20 -3.12
CA LYS A 486 11.00 -0.12 -2.49
C LYS A 486 11.84 -1.05 -3.35
N LEU A 487 11.68 -1.00 -4.68
CA LEU A 487 12.51 -1.76 -5.64
C LEU A 487 13.96 -1.32 -5.60
N ASN A 488 14.22 -0.01 -5.67
CA ASN A 488 15.58 0.54 -5.61
C ASN A 488 16.27 0.20 -4.27
N GLY A 489 15.55 0.28 -3.14
CA GLY A 489 16.07 -0.06 -1.81
C GLY A 489 16.41 -1.54 -1.54
N SER A 490 16.55 -2.36 -2.59
CA SER A 490 17.06 -3.73 -2.56
C SER A 490 18.60 -3.74 -2.60
N PRO A 491 19.31 -4.72 -1.99
CA PRO A 491 20.78 -4.79 -2.03
C PRO A 491 21.41 -4.87 -3.45
N LEU A 492 20.61 -4.98 -4.50
CA LEU A 492 21.02 -4.82 -5.91
C LEU A 492 21.56 -3.41 -6.24
N GLU A 493 21.24 -2.38 -5.43
CA GLU A 493 21.73 -0.98 -5.55
C GLU A 493 23.28 -0.84 -5.55
N SER A 494 23.99 -1.93 -5.23
CA SER A 494 25.44 -2.05 -5.05
C SER A 494 26.27 -2.18 -6.34
N ARG A 495 25.64 -2.21 -7.53
CA ARG A 495 26.34 -2.53 -8.80
C ARG A 495 26.81 -1.36 -9.66
N ILE A 496 26.52 -0.11 -9.27
CA ILE A 496 27.02 1.08 -10.00
C ILE A 496 28.49 1.28 -9.63
N ILE A 497 29.41 0.83 -10.49
CA ILE A 497 30.87 0.87 -10.26
C ILE A 497 31.48 2.23 -10.63
N GLU A 498 30.74 3.04 -11.38
CA GLU A 498 31.19 4.30 -11.95
C GLU A 498 31.50 5.32 -10.83
N PRO A 499 32.49 6.21 -11.02
CA PRO A 499 32.94 7.14 -9.97
C PRO A 499 32.10 8.41 -9.86
N ASN A 500 31.41 8.82 -10.93
CA ASN A 500 30.68 10.08 -11.05
C ASN A 500 29.48 9.93 -12.01
N PRO A 501 28.51 10.87 -12.06
CA PRO A 501 27.35 10.75 -12.94
C PRO A 501 27.65 10.91 -14.43
N PHE A 502 28.81 11.46 -14.82
CA PHE A 502 29.24 11.55 -16.23
C PHE A 502 29.60 10.18 -16.79
N GLU A 503 30.49 9.44 -16.13
CA GLU A 503 30.89 8.08 -16.54
C GLU A 503 29.68 7.14 -16.59
N PHE A 504 28.79 7.23 -15.59
CA PHE A 504 27.52 6.51 -15.60
C PHE A 504 26.66 6.87 -16.81
N SER A 505 26.52 8.16 -17.11
CA SER A 505 25.71 8.62 -18.24
C SER A 505 26.30 8.19 -19.58
N LEU A 506 27.63 8.19 -19.74
CA LEU A 506 28.29 7.62 -20.92
C LEU A 506 27.95 6.13 -21.08
N ALA A 507 28.10 5.34 -20.01
CA ALA A 507 27.80 3.91 -20.03
C ALA A 507 26.30 3.64 -20.32
N VAL A 508 25.39 4.50 -19.87
CA VAL A 508 23.96 4.46 -20.22
C VAL A 508 23.74 4.82 -21.69
N ILE A 509 24.31 5.93 -22.19
CA ILE A 509 24.14 6.41 -23.57
C ILE A 509 24.69 5.41 -24.60
N GLN A 510 25.81 4.75 -24.32
CA GLN A 510 26.38 3.67 -25.16
C GLN A 510 25.41 2.47 -25.38
N ARG A 511 24.32 2.38 -24.60
CA ARG A 511 23.33 1.29 -24.65
C ARG A 511 22.00 1.73 -25.28
N PHE A 512 21.93 2.94 -25.85
CA PHE A 512 20.74 3.45 -26.55
C PHE A 512 20.54 2.77 -27.91
N SER A 513 19.27 2.60 -28.29
CA SER A 513 18.85 2.31 -29.66
C SER A 513 18.68 3.58 -30.49
N GLN A 514 19.15 3.57 -31.75
CA GLN A 514 19.08 4.72 -32.67
C GLN A 514 17.65 5.28 -32.81
N ARG A 515 16.67 4.39 -33.00
CA ARG A 515 15.22 4.70 -33.09
C ARG A 515 14.64 5.44 -31.88
N SER A 516 15.34 5.49 -30.75
CA SER A 516 14.92 6.28 -29.59
C SER A 516 15.50 7.69 -29.55
N LEU A 517 16.62 7.95 -30.24
CA LEU A 517 17.23 9.29 -30.32
C LEU A 517 16.54 10.21 -31.34
N GLU A 518 15.84 9.61 -32.31
CA GLU A 518 14.92 10.27 -33.23
C GLU A 518 13.67 10.86 -32.52
N LYS A 519 13.35 10.37 -31.31
CA LYS A 519 12.13 10.75 -30.58
C LYS A 519 12.25 12.13 -29.89
N HIS A 520 11.08 12.68 -29.57
CA HIS A 520 10.93 13.82 -28.67
C HIS A 520 11.39 13.48 -27.24
N GLU A 521 11.56 14.52 -26.40
CA GLU A 521 12.06 14.49 -25.00
C GLU A 521 11.58 13.30 -24.16
N ILE A 522 10.27 12.99 -24.19
CA ILE A 522 9.67 11.84 -23.47
C ILE A 522 10.28 10.50 -23.90
N GLY A 523 10.53 10.31 -25.20
CA GLY A 523 11.13 9.08 -25.73
C GLY A 523 12.61 8.93 -25.42
N LEU A 524 13.31 10.03 -25.13
CA LEU A 524 14.69 10.02 -24.61
C LEU A 524 14.71 9.61 -23.13
N GLN A 525 13.73 10.07 -22.34
CA GLN A 525 13.57 9.66 -20.94
C GLN A 525 13.23 8.17 -20.82
N ASP A 526 12.33 7.66 -21.66
CA ASP A 526 12.02 6.22 -21.76
C ASP A 526 13.27 5.38 -22.08
N GLU A 527 14.09 5.85 -23.04
CA GLU A 527 15.32 5.14 -23.44
C GLU A 527 16.41 5.21 -22.37
N PHE A 528 16.61 6.38 -21.74
CA PHE A 528 17.56 6.52 -20.64
C PHE A 528 17.17 5.62 -19.47
N TYR A 529 15.88 5.55 -19.11
CA TYR A 529 15.42 4.61 -18.09
C TYR A 529 15.60 3.14 -18.51
N SER A 530 15.33 2.80 -19.78
CA SER A 530 15.50 1.45 -20.34
C SER A 530 16.97 1.00 -20.31
N ALA A 531 17.88 1.83 -20.85
CA ALA A 531 19.31 1.59 -20.90
C ALA A 531 19.95 1.57 -19.49
N SER A 532 19.58 2.52 -18.63
CA SER A 532 20.07 2.55 -17.24
C SER A 532 19.52 1.42 -16.38
N SER A 533 18.27 0.99 -16.58
CA SER A 533 17.73 -0.21 -15.92
C SER A 533 18.49 -1.47 -16.32
N LYS A 534 18.86 -1.62 -17.61
CA LYS A 534 19.71 -2.73 -18.08
C LYS A 534 21.13 -2.67 -17.50
N HIS A 535 21.72 -1.47 -17.44
CA HIS A 535 23.09 -1.26 -16.97
C HIS A 535 23.25 -1.42 -15.46
N ALA A 536 22.38 -0.77 -14.67
CA ALA A 536 22.41 -0.75 -13.21
C ALA A 536 21.45 -1.78 -12.57
N ASN A 537 20.94 -2.74 -13.35
CA ASN A 537 20.02 -3.80 -12.89
C ASN A 537 18.82 -3.27 -12.08
N GLY A 538 18.19 -2.21 -12.59
CA GLY A 538 17.03 -1.53 -11.96
C GLY A 538 17.34 -0.48 -10.89
N SER A 539 18.61 -0.18 -10.59
CA SER A 539 19.02 0.73 -9.50
C SER A 539 18.93 2.23 -9.84
N VAL A 540 18.00 2.63 -10.72
CA VAL A 540 17.72 4.03 -11.06
C VAL A 540 16.28 4.36 -10.70
N SER A 541 16.10 5.41 -9.89
CA SER A 541 14.77 5.91 -9.56
C SER A 541 14.38 7.04 -10.52
N PHE A 542 13.16 7.00 -11.06
CA PHE A 542 12.43 8.23 -11.35
C PHE A 542 12.21 9.00 -10.04
N PRO A 543 12.73 10.24 -9.88
CA PRO A 543 12.38 11.10 -8.79
C PRO A 543 11.06 11.78 -9.12
N GLU A 544 9.95 11.12 -8.79
CA GLU A 544 8.60 11.66 -8.98
C GLU A 544 8.29 12.79 -7.97
N PHE A 545 9.02 13.90 -8.12
CA PHE A 545 8.80 15.19 -7.49
C PHE A 545 8.84 16.29 -8.53
N GLY A 546 7.97 17.27 -8.34
CA GLY A 546 7.84 18.43 -9.18
C GLY A 546 6.44 18.52 -9.74
N THR A 547 5.90 19.73 -9.72
CA THR A 547 4.57 20.07 -10.22
C THR A 547 4.63 20.34 -11.72
N LYS A 548 3.63 21.04 -12.25
CA LYS A 548 3.62 21.66 -13.60
C LYS A 548 4.84 22.58 -13.86
N ASN A 549 5.64 22.91 -12.84
CA ASN A 549 6.85 23.74 -12.93
C ASN A 549 8.13 22.97 -13.35
N GLY A 550 8.08 21.64 -13.41
CA GLY A 550 9.20 20.78 -13.83
C GLY A 550 9.69 19.83 -12.73
N ARG A 551 10.47 18.83 -13.14
CA ARG A 551 11.11 17.82 -12.28
C ARG A 551 12.63 17.84 -12.51
N ILE A 552 13.33 16.96 -11.80
CA ILE A 552 14.58 16.37 -12.29
C ILE A 552 14.23 15.01 -12.90
N ASP A 553 14.93 14.57 -13.94
CA ASP A 553 14.48 13.41 -14.73
C ASP A 553 14.83 12.07 -14.08
N PHE A 554 16.06 11.94 -13.55
CA PHE A 554 16.51 10.73 -12.85
C PHE A 554 17.26 11.04 -11.56
N PHE A 555 17.14 10.13 -10.59
CA PHE A 555 17.89 10.17 -9.33
C PHE A 555 18.43 8.79 -8.98
N ILE A 556 19.75 8.69 -8.89
CA ILE A 556 20.49 7.45 -8.64
C ILE A 556 20.72 7.35 -7.14
N ARG A 557 19.79 6.68 -6.46
CA ARG A 557 19.64 6.72 -5.00
C ARG A 557 20.89 6.30 -4.23
N SER A 558 21.54 5.19 -4.60
CA SER A 558 22.72 4.67 -3.88
C SER A 558 23.93 5.61 -3.91
N LYS A 559 24.06 6.41 -4.97
CA LYS A 559 25.12 7.42 -5.15
C LYS A 559 24.68 8.85 -4.78
N LYS A 560 23.36 9.07 -4.66
CA LYS A 560 22.67 10.37 -4.59
C LYS A 560 22.95 11.29 -5.78
N TRP A 561 23.02 10.76 -7.00
CA TRP A 561 23.25 11.58 -8.19
C TRP A 561 21.95 12.02 -8.86
N GLY A 562 21.89 13.26 -9.33
CA GLY A 562 20.84 13.75 -10.23
C GLY A 562 21.23 13.64 -11.71
N VAL A 563 20.26 13.41 -12.59
CA VAL A 563 20.42 13.53 -14.05
C VAL A 563 19.24 14.32 -14.62
N GLU A 564 19.54 15.35 -15.40
CA GLU A 564 18.59 16.13 -16.18
C GLU A 564 18.79 15.81 -17.67
N LEU A 565 17.73 15.49 -18.42
CA LEU A 565 17.82 15.38 -19.89
C LEU A 565 17.16 16.59 -20.55
N LEU A 566 17.72 17.00 -21.69
CA LEU A 566 17.21 18.10 -22.51
C LEU A 566 17.29 17.73 -23.99
N ARG A 567 16.49 18.41 -24.81
CA ARG A 567 16.52 18.28 -26.28
C ARG A 567 16.74 19.64 -26.94
N ASP A 568 17.76 19.72 -27.80
CA ASP A 568 18.11 20.87 -28.64
C ASP A 568 18.18 22.21 -27.86
N GLY A 569 18.60 22.16 -26.58
CA GLY A 569 18.74 23.33 -25.69
C GLY A 569 17.44 23.87 -25.08
N ASN A 570 16.31 23.16 -25.19
CA ASN A 570 15.00 23.54 -24.63
C ASN A 570 15.11 24.01 -23.16
N ARG A 571 14.90 25.31 -22.90
CA ARG A 571 14.92 25.95 -21.56
C ARG A 571 16.19 25.70 -20.72
N LEU A 572 17.33 25.32 -21.33
CA LEU A 572 18.59 24.97 -20.66
C LEU A 572 18.95 25.91 -19.48
N GLY A 573 18.87 27.23 -19.69
CA GLY A 573 19.19 28.23 -18.66
C GLY A 573 18.22 28.30 -17.47
N GLN A 574 16.98 27.83 -17.60
CA GLN A 574 16.05 27.66 -16.47
C GLN A 574 16.36 26.37 -15.69
N HIS A 575 16.63 25.27 -16.41
CA HIS A 575 16.91 23.97 -15.80
C HIS A 575 18.24 24.00 -15.04
N ALA A 576 19.31 24.56 -15.62
CA ALA A 576 20.61 24.74 -14.95
C ALA A 576 20.50 25.54 -13.64
N ARG A 577 19.68 26.60 -13.61
CA ARG A 577 19.44 27.40 -12.39
C ARG A 577 18.79 26.62 -11.25
N ARG A 578 18.06 25.53 -11.52
CA ARG A 578 17.51 24.66 -10.45
C ARG A 578 18.61 24.03 -9.60
N PHE A 579 19.78 23.75 -10.20
CA PHE A 579 20.93 23.12 -9.55
C PHE A 579 21.87 24.11 -8.86
N THR A 580 21.82 25.41 -9.19
CA THR A 580 22.65 26.45 -8.57
C THR A 580 21.90 27.27 -7.52
N GLU A 581 20.82 27.94 -7.92
CA GLU A 581 20.08 28.93 -7.11
C GLU A 581 18.72 28.39 -6.63
N GLY A 582 18.22 27.34 -7.27
CA GLY A 582 16.88 26.77 -7.06
C GLY A 582 16.81 25.57 -6.12
N GLU A 583 15.79 24.74 -6.35
CA GLU A 583 15.35 23.66 -5.47
C GLU A 583 16.42 22.56 -5.28
N TYR A 584 17.19 22.23 -6.31
CA TYR A 584 18.23 21.18 -6.26
C TYR A 584 19.57 21.70 -5.73
N GLY A 585 19.86 22.99 -5.87
CA GLY A 585 20.97 23.64 -5.13
C GLY A 585 20.82 23.41 -3.62
N LYS A 586 19.60 23.64 -3.09
CA LYS A 586 19.24 23.38 -1.69
C LYS A 586 19.26 21.88 -1.31
N TRP A 587 19.23 20.95 -2.27
CA TRP A 587 19.44 19.51 -2.02
C TRP A 587 20.93 19.16 -1.94
N ILE A 588 21.78 19.84 -2.70
CA ILE A 588 23.25 19.70 -2.65
C ILE A 588 23.78 20.25 -1.33
N GLU A 589 23.35 21.46 -0.93
CA GLU A 589 23.67 22.07 0.38
C GLU A 589 23.38 21.15 1.57
N LYS A 590 22.31 20.34 1.47
CA LYS A 590 21.85 19.42 2.52
C LYS A 590 22.43 18.01 2.42
N GLY A 591 23.29 17.74 1.43
CA GLY A 591 23.83 16.41 1.16
C GLY A 591 22.75 15.38 0.81
N TRP A 592 21.59 15.82 0.29
CA TRP A 592 20.55 14.94 -0.25
C TRP A 592 20.88 14.51 -1.68
N MET A 593 21.54 15.40 -2.43
CA MET A 593 22.18 15.13 -3.71
C MET A 593 23.70 15.30 -3.51
N SER A 594 24.50 14.32 -3.92
CA SER A 594 25.98 14.39 -3.86
C SER A 594 26.56 15.04 -5.10
N ASP A 595 25.95 14.78 -6.26
CA ASP A 595 26.43 15.24 -7.57
C ASP A 595 25.28 15.27 -8.59
N TYR A 596 25.49 15.89 -9.75
CA TYR A 596 24.50 15.92 -10.84
C TYR A 596 25.14 16.03 -12.22
N ILE A 597 24.37 15.76 -13.27
CA ILE A 597 24.72 16.08 -14.66
C ILE A 597 23.49 16.54 -15.45
N ILE A 598 23.72 17.41 -16.43
CA ILE A 598 22.74 17.83 -17.43
C ILE A 598 23.20 17.30 -18.80
N ILE A 599 22.31 16.64 -19.52
CA ILE A 599 22.59 15.97 -20.80
C ILE A 599 21.65 16.54 -21.86
N ASP A 600 22.21 17.31 -22.79
CA ASP A 600 21.44 17.96 -23.84
C ASP A 600 21.67 17.26 -25.18
N PHE A 601 20.71 16.43 -25.57
CA PHE A 601 20.73 15.74 -26.86
C PHE A 601 20.43 16.73 -27.97
N ARG A 602 21.27 16.82 -29.00
CA ARG A 602 21.10 17.81 -30.08
C ARG A 602 21.27 17.21 -31.47
N THR A 603 20.46 17.73 -32.38
CA THR A 603 20.57 17.50 -33.83
C THR A 603 21.73 18.26 -34.47
N ARG A 604 22.33 19.22 -33.77
CA ARG A 604 23.44 20.08 -34.24
C ARG A 604 24.38 20.49 -33.10
N PRO A 605 25.68 20.71 -33.36
CA PRO A 605 26.63 21.20 -32.36
C PRO A 605 26.20 22.51 -31.66
N PRO A 606 26.62 22.73 -30.40
CA PRO A 606 26.33 23.97 -29.67
C PRO A 606 27.00 25.19 -30.31
N LYS A 607 26.20 26.21 -30.64
CA LYS A 607 26.71 27.51 -31.15
C LYS A 607 27.13 28.51 -30.06
N ILE A 608 26.85 28.19 -28.79
CA ILE A 608 27.07 29.08 -27.64
C ILE A 608 27.68 28.24 -26.52
N VAL A 609 28.85 28.64 -26.04
CA VAL A 609 29.45 28.12 -24.80
C VAL A 609 28.75 28.79 -23.62
N HIS A 610 28.10 28.01 -22.75
CA HIS A 610 27.30 28.56 -21.65
C HIS A 610 28.20 28.90 -20.45
N ARG A 611 28.70 30.15 -20.42
CA ARG A 611 29.72 30.69 -19.49
C ARG A 611 29.37 30.71 -17.99
N VAL A 612 28.30 30.07 -17.52
CA VAL A 612 27.77 30.24 -16.15
C VAL A 612 27.52 28.88 -15.49
N ASN A 613 28.51 28.41 -14.73
CA ASN A 613 28.41 27.29 -13.78
C ASN A 613 27.63 26.04 -14.25
N VAL A 614 27.80 25.65 -15.52
CA VAL A 614 27.33 24.37 -16.06
C VAL A 614 28.50 23.49 -16.47
N ASP A 615 29.49 23.38 -15.58
CA ASP A 615 30.65 22.49 -15.72
C ASP A 615 30.24 21.00 -15.74
N LYS A 616 28.98 20.73 -15.38
CA LYS A 616 28.30 19.44 -15.41
C LYS A 616 27.24 19.35 -16.53
N LEU A 617 27.43 20.10 -17.62
CA LEU A 617 26.66 19.99 -18.86
C LEU A 617 27.50 19.28 -19.93
N ILE A 618 26.88 18.27 -20.56
CA ILE A 618 27.40 17.64 -21.77
C ILE A 618 26.36 17.74 -22.90
N TYR A 619 26.85 17.78 -24.13
CA TYR A 619 26.01 17.68 -25.33
C TYR A 619 26.18 16.31 -25.96
N VAL A 620 25.08 15.66 -26.34
CA VAL A 620 25.10 14.43 -27.14
C VAL A 620 24.61 14.78 -28.54
N VAL A 621 25.54 14.95 -29.47
CA VAL A 621 25.28 15.49 -30.81
C VAL A 621 25.22 14.37 -31.85
N SER A 622 24.15 14.35 -32.64
CA SER A 622 24.08 13.55 -33.87
C SER A 622 25.06 14.08 -34.91
N VAL A 623 25.94 13.22 -35.42
CA VAL A 623 26.83 13.54 -36.56
C VAL A 623 26.24 13.01 -37.87
N ASP A 624 25.73 11.78 -37.87
CA ASP A 624 25.25 11.06 -39.07
C ASP A 624 23.84 10.48 -38.84
N ASP A 625 22.79 11.30 -38.74
CA ASP A 625 21.39 10.85 -38.47
C ASP A 625 21.29 9.78 -37.34
N TRP A 626 21.92 10.08 -36.20
CA TRP A 626 22.07 9.21 -35.02
C TRP A 626 22.78 7.86 -35.25
N ASN A 627 23.37 7.57 -36.41
CA ASN A 627 24.29 6.44 -36.59
C ASN A 627 25.59 6.65 -35.79
N THR A 628 26.09 7.88 -35.77
CA THR A 628 27.24 8.32 -34.97
C THR A 628 26.80 9.42 -34.00
N ILE A 629 27.22 9.30 -32.73
CA ILE A 629 27.09 10.34 -31.72
C ILE A 629 28.46 10.84 -31.25
N GLU A 630 28.56 12.15 -31.06
CA GLU A 630 29.65 12.79 -30.31
C GLU A 630 29.14 13.24 -28.95
N VAL A 631 29.95 13.03 -27.91
CA VAL A 631 29.73 13.60 -26.58
C VAL A 631 30.72 14.73 -26.38
N LEU A 632 30.23 15.95 -26.20
CA LEU A 632 31.05 17.16 -26.08
C LEU A 632 30.86 17.81 -24.70
N ASP A 633 31.90 18.49 -24.22
CA ASP A 633 31.81 19.35 -23.04
C ASP A 633 31.05 20.67 -23.34
N ASN A 634 30.76 21.45 -22.29
CA ASN A 634 30.15 22.77 -22.40
C ASN A 634 30.95 23.75 -23.30
N GLY A 635 32.26 23.54 -23.46
CA GLY A 635 33.14 24.31 -24.35
C GLY A 635 33.04 23.91 -25.84
N GLY A 636 32.35 22.81 -26.16
CA GLY A 636 32.25 22.28 -27.52
C GLY A 636 33.45 21.42 -27.93
N LYS A 637 34.26 20.94 -26.99
CA LYS A 637 35.32 19.96 -27.26
C LYS A 637 34.73 18.55 -27.19
N VAL A 638 34.99 17.73 -28.22
CA VAL A 638 34.66 16.30 -28.20
C VAL A 638 35.42 15.60 -27.08
N LEU A 639 34.69 14.92 -26.19
CA LEU A 639 35.21 14.05 -25.14
C LEU A 639 35.25 12.60 -25.62
N HIS A 640 34.17 12.15 -26.27
CA HIS A 640 34.03 10.81 -26.82
C HIS A 640 33.23 10.83 -28.13
N GLN A 641 33.42 9.80 -28.95
CA GLN A 641 32.65 9.56 -30.17
C GLN A 641 32.31 8.06 -30.22
N TYR A 642 31.06 7.74 -30.58
CA TYR A 642 30.57 6.36 -30.66
C TYR A 642 29.68 6.18 -31.88
N SER A 643 29.91 5.12 -32.66
CA SER A 643 28.89 4.59 -33.57
C SER A 643 27.90 3.77 -32.75
N LEU A 644 26.60 4.03 -32.90
CA LEU A 644 25.58 3.24 -32.23
C LEU A 644 25.35 1.94 -33.00
N LEU A 645 25.34 0.83 -32.26
CA LEU A 645 25.10 -0.49 -32.84
C LEU A 645 23.63 -0.62 -33.27
N ASN A 646 23.40 -1.14 -34.47
CA ASN A 646 22.08 -1.49 -35.02
C ASN A 646 21.48 -2.72 -34.31
N ASN A 647 21.17 -2.55 -33.02
CA ASN A 647 20.40 -3.48 -32.20
C ASN A 647 18.92 -3.32 -32.56
N SER A 648 18.50 -4.05 -33.60
CA SER A 648 17.17 -4.07 -34.22
C SER A 648 16.06 -4.63 -33.34
#